data_AF-A0A5M9MY68-F1
#
_entry.id   AF-A0A5M9MY68-F1
#
_cell.length_a   1.000
_cell.length_b   1.000
_cell.length_c   1.000
_cell.angle_alpha   90.00
_cell.angle_beta   90.00
_cell.angle_gamma   90.00
#
_symmetry.space_group_name_H-M   'P 1'
#
loop_
_entity.id
_entity.type
_entity.pdbx_description
1 polymer ?
#
loop_
_entity_poly.entity_id
_entity_poly.type
_entity_poly.pdbx_seq_one_letter_code
_entity_poly.pdbx_strand_id
1 'polypeptide(L)'
;MSSMLTVDRWPQNTRKKFAAAASSPPKPCCQKGIVELLRESLKPVNFQICLRALDSHGSHDKGRGLYRPRCFSSAQGFTSNRPEIIEIDDDDEDNDDQPMGDEEDLDTNEDEDEDEEMGEYDDDDDNEEDEDEDDFTGKTNGLNGSESPLNLIPATNGHKEALNVTAPELFTSAGAQEALHPLRRTADRVTRQIEAFAEKLDRFKQKGTRPDDFGSYQAAYQLVKSYQTIAQDAINDISKENTVKRAKMGWKSDRSSATTAHDKSEEVQRLQLEASTWQLLLNLISINDPPSRASTKQAQDTAFQKLHRYSSDREIWEQFLDADHFALECVVIMKWLEYNAASANHDIDSIIAELEKQAERGQGLWTHGWLYTKEAIKGQKRLRAWPQPLDPNDPGITTSLLNSEKSEPLITQLDPDAVTRQKQSLQKQDQFHNRATWMACWKMLRQGENWTAIREWAHERLENWRAVSLCGSSVHSKAHGERTPVDDGATRMMNYRSQASWRAACSALARSQNAEDFERAVYALLCGETEAAFKVCQNWDDYLYVYFNSVVLSRYQGFCKQFQRKLSYSPTTPISFVPEPVGYGDVNKFVLYTKGNERVGVEARNPYRTIQAAIIGKGYDSFFHSLAKAVSQVAANKPEQSTFIPDMSPTGVDDSLLITAEDNDAVRIATHLYVVVNSLGYVRADSQFFELASVNVIGYIANLEEAGLVDLIPSYASLLPSHMAHSVLGQILIEIVDPRVRKLLVRLMEKQDLDIEAVLRDQWKWISASISPIDHSRARVTYPKVISRKDGNRELAPVKNDFIGNDTAVVDDRIIRSLEWLRYVDGQWGRICHLGTQLYKQFYLAGKLSAARELSRRMRLSEVSRELFGFDLTELSVGIQDGAEQVTPEPSSPTKSKILGSSHRRSRSATNGVPSSSETNILIQQSQTMQDLEQLILAFDAVEKFAAVFERLDKNRRRRDSGTIQDLQEELQEALDDIAVHIDAVLDEWLIGPGSETERAELEEIRNTYIPELFLDYHAALYYSAHVHTSENLVQCMNLAVQVAENEYLNRTFVASRRMAELVDALAISSRAMVYSGAKPGIKLLGGESLGIWNVHVPEEENESIGIREAL
;
A
#
# COMPACT_ATOMS: atom_id res chain seq x y z
N MET A 1 12.22 19.02 57.00
CA MET A 1 12.81 19.09 58.37
C MET A 1 12.25 17.91 59.14
N SER A 2 13.08 17.02 59.70
CA SER A 2 12.69 15.81 60.46
C SER A 2 11.86 14.75 59.67
N SER A 3 11.81 13.46 60.00
CA SER A 3 12.72 12.51 60.72
C SER A 3 12.11 11.10 60.59
N MET A 4 12.82 9.97 60.46
CA MET A 4 13.49 9.23 61.56
C MET A 4 14.08 7.88 61.06
N LEU A 5 15.22 7.44 61.64
CA LEU A 5 15.59 6.01 61.94
C LEU A 5 15.66 5.02 60.74
N THR A 6 16.00 3.71 60.78
CA THR A 6 16.97 2.80 61.50
C THR A 6 17.12 1.51 60.66
N VAL A 7 18.18 0.68 60.65
CA VAL A 7 19.61 0.75 61.07
C VAL A 7 20.36 -0.54 60.63
N ASP A 8 21.70 -0.54 60.74
CA ASP A 8 22.64 -1.70 60.81
C ASP A 8 23.10 -2.50 59.56
N ARG A 9 24.38 -2.91 59.66
CA ARG A 9 25.04 -4.15 59.15
C ARG A 9 25.45 -4.34 57.66
N TRP A 10 26.66 -3.85 57.40
CA TRP A 10 27.80 -4.60 56.82
C TRP A 10 28.17 -5.87 57.65
N PRO A 11 29.18 -6.74 57.34
CA PRO A 11 30.26 -6.66 56.31
C PRO A 11 30.58 -7.99 55.55
N GLN A 12 31.73 -7.99 54.82
CA GLN A 12 32.75 -9.06 54.61
C GLN A 12 32.95 -9.54 53.16
N ASN A 13 34.05 -9.16 52.47
CA ASN A 13 35.39 -9.81 52.43
C ASN A 13 35.56 -10.69 51.15
N THR A 14 36.74 -10.91 50.54
CA THR A 14 38.14 -10.67 51.00
C THR A 14 39.10 -10.31 49.84
N ARG A 15 40.27 -9.74 50.17
CA ARG A 15 41.42 -9.48 49.27
C ARG A 15 42.21 -10.76 48.90
N LYS A 16 42.82 -10.79 47.70
CA LYS A 16 44.27 -11.06 47.39
C LYS A 16 44.48 -11.01 45.86
N LYS A 17 45.39 -10.23 45.28
CA LYS A 17 46.88 -10.26 45.28
C LYS A 17 47.52 -11.46 44.54
N PHE A 18 47.88 -11.24 43.26
CA PHE A 18 49.08 -11.73 42.56
C PHE A 18 49.28 -10.89 41.28
N ALA A 19 50.43 -10.98 40.60
CA ALA A 19 51.60 -10.11 40.81
C ALA A 19 52.61 -10.23 39.65
N ALA A 20 53.16 -9.08 39.22
CA ALA A 20 54.41 -8.91 38.44
C ALA A 20 54.47 -9.31 36.95
N ALA A 21 55.48 -8.71 36.28
CA ALA A 21 56.02 -8.95 34.92
C ALA A 21 55.13 -8.58 33.70
N ALA A 22 55.68 -8.06 32.58
CA ALA A 22 56.98 -7.39 32.35
C ALA A 22 56.97 -6.64 30.99
N SER A 23 57.95 -5.75 30.78
CA SER A 23 58.52 -5.28 29.50
C SER A 23 57.61 -4.72 28.39
N SER A 24 57.95 -3.51 27.94
CA SER A 24 57.43 -2.85 26.74
C SER A 24 58.27 -3.22 25.47
N PRO A 25 58.09 -2.61 24.28
CA PRO A 25 57.85 -3.35 23.03
C PRO A 25 59.05 -3.43 22.06
N PRO A 26 58.91 -4.16 20.93
CA PRO A 26 59.68 -3.91 19.72
C PRO A 26 58.99 -2.93 18.75
N LYS A 27 59.79 -2.28 17.89
CA LYS A 27 59.38 -1.38 16.78
C LYS A 27 59.74 -2.01 15.41
N PRO A 28 59.30 -1.45 14.26
CA PRO A 28 59.21 -2.20 13.00
C PRO A 28 60.48 -2.21 12.13
N CYS A 29 60.51 -3.11 11.14
CA CYS A 29 61.24 -3.01 9.87
C CYS A 29 60.25 -3.38 8.74
N CYS A 30 60.14 -2.70 7.59
CA CYS A 30 61.12 -2.12 6.65
C CYS A 30 61.72 -3.13 5.65
N GLN A 31 61.29 -3.03 4.38
CA GLN A 31 62.12 -3.38 3.23
C GLN A 31 61.79 -2.48 2.02
N LYS A 32 62.84 -1.96 1.37
CA LYS A 32 62.88 -1.38 0.01
C LYS A 32 63.78 -2.32 -0.81
N GLY A 33 63.77 -2.42 -2.14
CA GLY A 33 63.11 -1.72 -3.25
C GLY A 33 63.85 -2.11 -4.56
N ILE A 34 63.85 -1.26 -5.61
CA ILE A 34 64.83 -1.25 -6.76
C ILE A 34 64.65 -2.39 -7.82
N VAL A 35 64.64 -2.19 -9.17
CA VAL A 35 64.55 -0.96 -10.01
C VAL A 35 64.28 -1.22 -11.53
N GLU A 36 63.77 -0.20 -12.24
CA GLU A 36 63.86 0.16 -13.70
C GLU A 36 63.14 -0.55 -14.89
N LEU A 37 63.04 0.25 -15.98
CA LEU A 37 62.57 0.04 -17.36
C LEU A 37 61.03 -0.08 -17.55
N LEU A 38 60.34 0.67 -18.44
CA LEU A 38 60.73 1.47 -19.63
C LEU A 38 60.10 2.89 -19.67
N ARG A 39 60.58 3.74 -20.60
CA ARG A 39 59.92 4.98 -21.11
C ARG A 39 59.12 4.67 -22.41
N GLU A 40 58.47 5.56 -23.19
CA GLU A 40 58.53 7.04 -23.33
C GLU A 40 57.32 7.62 -24.10
N SER A 41 57.17 8.96 -24.08
CA SER A 41 56.28 9.78 -24.94
C SER A 41 54.75 9.72 -24.65
N LEU A 42 53.91 10.72 -24.98
CA LEU A 42 54.08 11.99 -25.72
C LEU A 42 53.72 13.24 -24.87
N LYS A 43 53.94 14.44 -25.42
CA LYS A 43 53.72 15.75 -24.76
C LYS A 43 52.48 16.48 -25.32
N PRO A 44 51.84 17.38 -24.55
CA PRO A 44 50.93 18.39 -25.12
C PRO A 44 51.71 19.44 -25.92
N VAL A 45 51.08 20.00 -26.96
CA VAL A 45 51.66 21.06 -27.81
C VAL A 45 50.84 22.33 -27.67
N ASN A 46 51.50 23.41 -27.23
CA ASN A 46 50.97 24.78 -27.35
C ASN A 46 51.08 25.24 -28.81
N PHE A 47 50.10 26.01 -29.29
CA PHE A 47 50.36 27.05 -30.28
C PHE A 47 49.59 28.33 -29.95
N GLN A 48 50.20 29.46 -30.32
CA GLN A 48 49.77 30.82 -30.05
C GLN A 48 50.20 31.68 -31.27
N ILE A 49 49.90 32.99 -31.26
CA ILE A 49 50.46 34.03 -32.14
C ILE A 49 49.70 34.31 -33.48
N CYS A 50 48.70 35.20 -33.36
CA CYS A 50 48.66 36.55 -33.97
C CYS A 50 48.40 36.85 -35.48
N LEU A 51 47.63 37.96 -35.65
CA LEU A 51 47.77 39.09 -36.60
C LEU A 51 47.13 39.08 -38.02
N ARG A 52 46.15 40.00 -38.16
CA ARG A 52 45.92 40.98 -39.27
C ARG A 52 45.50 40.53 -40.69
N ALA A 53 44.24 40.88 -40.97
CA ALA A 53 43.78 41.91 -41.93
C ALA A 53 43.99 41.74 -43.45
N LEU A 54 42.90 41.98 -44.20
CA LEU A 54 42.73 42.66 -45.51
C LEU A 54 41.28 42.39 -46.02
N ASP A 55 40.79 43.03 -47.08
CA ASP A 55 40.17 44.36 -47.14
C ASP A 55 39.32 44.48 -48.44
N SER A 56 38.38 45.43 -48.55
CA SER A 56 37.63 45.81 -49.79
C SER A 56 36.67 44.74 -50.42
N HIS A 57 35.60 45.00 -51.20
CA HIS A 57 34.81 46.17 -51.69
C HIS A 57 33.31 45.71 -51.83
N GLY A 58 32.26 46.54 -51.97
CA GLY A 58 32.07 48.00 -51.93
C GLY A 58 30.77 48.48 -52.65
N SER A 59 30.22 49.66 -52.28
CA SER A 59 29.08 50.40 -52.93
C SER A 59 27.67 49.73 -52.90
N HIS A 60 26.49 50.39 -52.88
CA HIS A 60 25.95 51.76 -53.09
C HIS A 60 24.59 51.86 -52.29
N ASP A 61 23.80 52.94 -52.12
CA ASP A 61 23.88 54.43 -52.19
C ASP A 61 22.52 55.03 -51.67
N LYS A 62 22.47 56.34 -51.32
CA LYS A 62 21.26 57.19 -50.97
C LYS A 62 20.54 56.91 -49.63
N GLY A 63 20.05 57.89 -48.85
CA GLY A 63 20.33 59.35 -48.86
C GLY A 63 19.26 60.26 -48.20
N ARG A 64 19.69 61.22 -47.35
CA ARG A 64 18.91 62.33 -46.68
C ARG A 64 17.98 61.89 -45.50
N GLY A 65 17.72 62.69 -44.46
CA GLY A 65 18.38 63.93 -43.96
C GLY A 65 17.52 64.85 -43.06
N LEU A 66 18.12 65.41 -41.97
CA LEU A 66 17.60 66.48 -41.05
C LEU A 66 16.38 66.09 -40.15
N TYR A 67 16.13 66.59 -38.93
CA TYR A 67 16.40 67.89 -38.27
C TYR A 67 16.64 67.77 -36.72
N ARG A 68 16.73 68.90 -35.98
CA ARG A 68 16.90 69.00 -34.50
C ARG A 68 16.20 70.25 -33.94
N PRO A 69 15.61 70.22 -32.72
CA PRO A 69 16.01 71.12 -31.60
C PRO A 69 16.05 70.34 -30.24
N ARG A 70 16.57 70.77 -29.07
CA ARG A 70 16.73 72.08 -28.35
C ARG A 70 15.42 72.64 -27.74
N CYS A 71 15.33 73.20 -26.52
CA CYS A 71 16.29 73.35 -25.39
C CYS A 71 15.61 73.87 -24.08
N PHE A 72 16.19 73.52 -22.90
CA PHE A 72 16.33 74.33 -21.65
C PHE A 72 15.18 74.68 -20.66
N SER A 73 15.57 74.71 -19.36
CA SER A 73 15.04 75.52 -18.21
C SER A 73 13.64 75.17 -17.64
N SER A 74 13.27 75.39 -16.37
CA SER A 74 13.93 75.80 -15.10
C SER A 74 13.09 75.22 -13.93
N ALA A 75 13.61 74.68 -12.81
CA ALA A 75 14.25 75.31 -11.64
C ALA A 75 13.30 76.04 -10.66
N GLN A 76 13.52 75.82 -9.34
CA GLN A 76 12.77 76.32 -8.16
C GLN A 76 11.38 75.69 -7.91
N GLY A 77 10.92 75.37 -6.69
CA GLY A 77 11.56 75.37 -5.36
C GLY A 77 10.85 76.26 -4.31
N PHE A 78 10.96 75.91 -3.02
CA PHE A 78 10.38 76.61 -1.83
C PHE A 78 8.83 76.51 -1.68
N THR A 79 8.21 76.44 -0.49
CA THR A 79 8.66 75.99 0.85
C THR A 79 7.47 75.54 1.73
N SER A 80 7.80 74.79 2.79
CA SER A 80 7.03 74.55 4.03
C SER A 80 6.10 75.68 4.51
N ASN A 81 4.92 75.32 5.04
CA ASN A 81 4.69 75.31 6.50
C ASN A 81 3.32 74.72 6.95
N ARG A 82 3.32 74.21 8.18
CA ARG A 82 2.17 73.93 9.07
C ARG A 82 1.62 75.26 9.66
N PRO A 83 0.39 75.36 10.21
CA PRO A 83 -0.06 74.54 11.33
C PRO A 83 -1.56 74.14 11.35
N GLU A 84 -1.99 73.58 12.50
CA GLU A 84 -3.36 73.20 12.81
C GLU A 84 -4.32 74.41 12.91
N ILE A 85 -5.63 74.15 12.83
CA ILE A 85 -6.60 74.46 13.91
C ILE A 85 -7.84 73.57 13.76
N ILE A 86 -8.56 73.38 14.86
CA ILE A 86 -9.78 72.57 15.00
C ILE A 86 -10.99 73.49 14.86
N GLU A 87 -12.05 73.02 14.22
CA GLU A 87 -13.42 73.45 14.55
C GLU A 87 -14.36 72.24 14.42
N ILE A 88 -15.46 72.29 15.16
CA ILE A 88 -16.50 71.28 15.33
C ILE A 88 -17.81 72.03 15.07
N ASP A 89 -18.81 71.36 14.48
CA ASP A 89 -20.21 71.37 14.94
C ASP A 89 -21.10 70.55 13.99
N ASP A 90 -21.85 69.69 14.64
CA ASP A 90 -23.06 68.93 14.31
C ASP A 90 -24.08 69.60 13.34
N ASP A 91 -24.89 68.77 12.65
CA ASP A 91 -26.36 68.90 12.56
C ASP A 91 -26.98 67.86 11.55
N ASP A 92 -27.46 66.73 12.11
CA ASP A 92 -28.77 66.04 11.93
C ASP A 92 -29.56 65.85 10.60
N GLU A 93 -30.48 64.88 10.68
CA GLU A 93 -31.72 64.58 9.91
C GLU A 93 -31.66 63.93 8.49
N ASP A 94 -31.86 62.59 8.50
CA ASP A 94 -32.93 61.82 7.84
C ASP A 94 -33.34 62.10 6.36
N ASN A 95 -33.23 61.05 5.52
CA ASN A 95 -34.42 60.22 5.18
C ASN A 95 -34.08 58.90 4.45
N ASP A 96 -35.03 57.98 4.45
CA ASP A 96 -35.04 56.74 3.65
C ASP A 96 -35.23 57.02 2.15
N ASP A 97 -34.74 56.10 1.29
CA ASP A 97 -35.59 55.45 0.28
C ASP A 97 -34.88 54.26 -0.39
N GLN A 98 -35.58 53.12 -0.50
CA GLN A 98 -35.29 52.05 -1.47
C GLN A 98 -36.39 52.06 -2.52
N PRO A 99 -36.07 51.70 -3.78
CA PRO A 99 -36.79 50.55 -4.32
C PRO A 99 -35.91 49.56 -5.11
N MET A 100 -36.47 48.38 -5.36
CA MET A 100 -35.94 47.37 -6.29
C MET A 100 -36.51 47.59 -7.71
N GLY A 101 -35.97 46.93 -8.73
CA GLY A 101 -36.61 46.87 -10.05
C GLY A 101 -35.69 46.54 -11.23
N ASP A 102 -35.57 45.24 -11.49
CA ASP A 102 -35.79 44.57 -12.78
C ASP A 102 -34.94 44.90 -14.04
N GLU A 103 -34.33 43.80 -14.52
CA GLU A 103 -34.06 43.31 -15.89
C GLU A 103 -34.62 44.06 -17.12
N GLU A 104 -33.84 44.14 -18.21
CA GLU A 104 -34.06 43.35 -19.46
C GLU A 104 -32.94 43.56 -20.51
N ASP A 105 -32.86 42.66 -21.49
CA ASP A 105 -31.75 42.43 -22.43
C ASP A 105 -31.70 43.34 -23.68
N LEU A 106 -30.65 43.21 -24.50
CA LEU A 106 -30.72 42.67 -25.89
C LEU A 106 -29.43 42.85 -26.72
N ASP A 107 -28.70 41.74 -26.90
CA ASP A 107 -28.30 41.11 -28.18
C ASP A 107 -27.59 41.84 -29.36
N THR A 108 -27.09 40.96 -30.24
CA THR A 108 -26.63 41.11 -31.64
C THR A 108 -25.15 41.48 -31.89
N ASN A 109 -24.41 40.80 -32.81
CA ASN A 109 -24.73 39.63 -33.66
C ASN A 109 -23.46 38.94 -34.24
N GLU A 110 -23.55 37.63 -34.52
CA GLU A 110 -23.15 36.91 -35.78
C GLU A 110 -21.67 36.96 -36.29
N ASP A 111 -21.08 35.94 -36.95
CA ASP A 111 -21.51 34.56 -37.29
C ASP A 111 -20.35 33.68 -37.86
N GLU A 112 -20.68 32.41 -38.20
CA GLU A 112 -20.05 31.48 -39.18
C GLU A 112 -18.69 30.79 -38.84
N ASP A 113 -18.40 29.56 -39.31
CA ASP A 113 -19.07 28.23 -39.16
C ASP A 113 -18.21 27.15 -39.90
N GLU A 114 -18.35 25.86 -39.53
CA GLU A 114 -18.27 24.65 -40.40
C GLU A 114 -18.39 23.35 -39.56
N ASP A 115 -19.44 22.56 -39.82
CA ASP A 115 -19.79 21.25 -39.22
C ASP A 115 -19.02 20.08 -39.90
N GLU A 116 -19.29 18.77 -39.83
CA GLU A 116 -20.42 17.86 -39.45
C GLU A 116 -19.81 16.55 -38.87
N GLU A 117 -20.51 15.51 -38.36
CA GLU A 117 -21.94 15.16 -38.29
C GLU A 117 -22.15 14.19 -37.09
N MET A 118 -23.38 14.06 -36.57
CA MET A 118 -23.81 13.05 -35.58
C MET A 118 -25.11 12.39 -36.05
N GLY A 119 -25.27 11.08 -35.83
CA GLY A 119 -26.47 10.33 -36.23
C GLY A 119 -27.37 9.98 -35.05
N GLU A 120 -28.56 10.57 -34.99
CA GLU A 120 -29.67 10.17 -34.10
C GLU A 120 -30.40 8.91 -34.60
N TYR A 121 -31.02 8.19 -33.67
CA TYR A 121 -32.26 7.42 -33.89
C TYR A 121 -33.08 7.42 -32.59
N ASP A 122 -34.40 7.59 -32.73
CA ASP A 122 -35.36 7.86 -31.64
C ASP A 122 -35.73 6.64 -30.76
N ASP A 123 -36.42 6.96 -29.65
CA ASP A 123 -37.13 6.03 -28.77
C ASP A 123 -38.25 5.23 -29.50
N ASP A 124 -38.56 4.06 -28.95
CA ASP A 124 -39.93 3.53 -28.91
C ASP A 124 -40.10 2.73 -27.59
N ASP A 125 -41.24 2.92 -26.92
CA ASP A 125 -41.57 2.38 -25.59
C ASP A 125 -42.08 0.92 -25.68
N ASP A 126 -41.78 0.05 -24.69
CA ASP A 126 -42.76 -0.95 -24.18
C ASP A 126 -42.20 -1.81 -23.00
N ASN A 127 -42.79 -1.60 -21.82
CA ASN A 127 -43.04 -2.56 -20.72
C ASN A 127 -41.93 -3.50 -20.21
N GLU A 128 -41.39 -3.20 -19.01
CA GLU A 128 -40.99 -4.24 -18.04
C GLU A 128 -42.21 -4.60 -17.17
N GLU A 129 -42.55 -5.89 -17.03
CA GLU A 129 -43.59 -6.37 -16.10
C GLU A 129 -42.94 -6.96 -14.83
N ASP A 130 -43.37 -6.48 -13.65
CA ASP A 130 -43.01 -7.07 -12.35
C ASP A 130 -43.75 -8.42 -12.14
N GLU A 131 -43.03 -9.49 -11.77
CA GLU A 131 -43.64 -10.72 -11.21
C GLU A 131 -43.14 -10.98 -9.77
N ASP A 132 -44.08 -11.04 -8.82
CA ASP A 132 -43.82 -11.32 -7.39
C ASP A 132 -43.51 -12.81 -7.12
N GLU A 133 -42.45 -13.12 -6.36
CA GLU A 133 -42.23 -14.47 -5.79
C GLU A 133 -43.01 -14.65 -4.46
N ASP A 134 -44.16 -15.30 -4.54
CA ASP A 134 -45.08 -15.57 -3.42
C ASP A 134 -44.67 -16.84 -2.63
N ASP A 135 -44.14 -16.70 -1.40
CA ASP A 135 -43.76 -17.84 -0.53
C ASP A 135 -44.99 -18.54 0.07
N PHE A 136 -45.38 -19.69 -0.50
CA PHE A 136 -46.46 -20.51 0.05
C PHE A 136 -46.07 -21.95 0.45
N THR A 137 -46.24 -22.24 1.73
CA THR A 137 -45.78 -23.48 2.38
C THR A 137 -46.38 -24.78 1.83
N GLY A 138 -45.51 -25.73 1.44
CA GLY A 138 -45.87 -27.10 1.04
C GLY A 138 -45.42 -28.16 2.07
N LYS A 139 -46.33 -29.02 2.54
CA LYS A 139 -46.04 -30.04 3.58
C LYS A 139 -45.57 -31.38 3.01
N THR A 140 -44.51 -31.95 3.60
CA THR A 140 -44.28 -33.41 3.61
C THR A 140 -43.89 -33.90 5.01
N ASN A 141 -44.35 -35.09 5.40
CA ASN A 141 -44.06 -35.69 6.71
C ASN A 141 -42.72 -36.45 6.69
N GLY A 142 -41.93 -36.34 7.77
CA GLY A 142 -40.62 -37.01 7.90
C GLY A 142 -40.70 -38.43 8.50
N LEU A 143 -39.58 -38.92 9.05
CA LEU A 143 -39.53 -39.79 10.25
C LEU A 143 -38.07 -40.05 10.72
N ASN A 144 -37.86 -39.91 12.05
CA ASN A 144 -36.82 -40.53 12.90
C ASN A 144 -35.31 -40.28 12.67
N GLY A 145 -34.61 -39.86 13.74
CA GLY A 145 -33.13 -39.84 13.83
C GLY A 145 -32.60 -39.05 15.04
N SER A 146 -32.41 -39.72 16.18
CA SER A 146 -31.83 -39.21 17.44
C SER A 146 -30.32 -38.86 17.32
N GLU A 147 -29.64 -38.12 18.21
CA GLU A 147 -29.75 -38.05 19.69
C GLU A 147 -29.51 -36.64 20.32
N SER A 148 -29.81 -36.56 21.63
CA SER A 148 -29.62 -35.43 22.57
C SER A 148 -28.17 -35.41 23.16
N PRO A 149 -27.77 -34.60 24.18
CA PRO A 149 -28.54 -33.67 25.01
C PRO A 149 -27.88 -32.33 25.47
N LEU A 150 -28.70 -31.42 25.98
CA LEU A 150 -28.55 -30.87 27.34
C LEU A 150 -29.88 -30.25 27.81
N ASN A 151 -30.39 -30.67 28.98
CA ASN A 151 -31.67 -30.21 29.53
C ASN A 151 -31.44 -29.18 30.66
N LEU A 152 -32.18 -28.07 30.63
CA LEU A 152 -32.51 -27.28 31.82
C LEU A 152 -34.02 -27.00 31.87
N ILE A 153 -34.56 -26.88 33.08
CA ILE A 153 -35.98 -27.13 33.37
C ILE A 153 -36.81 -25.84 33.38
N PRO A 154 -37.95 -25.76 32.67
CA PRO A 154 -38.90 -24.65 32.82
C PRO A 154 -39.87 -24.89 34.00
N ALA A 155 -40.06 -23.87 34.85
CA ALA A 155 -40.96 -23.95 36.01
C ALA A 155 -41.89 -22.72 36.13
N THR A 156 -43.12 -22.88 35.62
CA THR A 156 -44.39 -22.30 36.11
C THR A 156 -44.45 -20.86 36.65
N ASN A 157 -45.00 -19.95 35.82
CA ASN A 157 -45.82 -18.76 36.12
C ASN A 157 -45.91 -18.21 37.57
N GLY A 158 -45.55 -16.93 37.74
CA GLY A 158 -45.88 -16.11 38.92
C GLY A 158 -46.03 -14.61 38.57
N HIS A 159 -47.24 -14.08 38.74
CA HIS A 159 -47.74 -12.71 38.44
C HIS A 159 -46.78 -11.50 38.29
N LYS A 160 -47.09 -10.70 37.26
CA LYS A 160 -47.15 -9.21 37.21
C LYS A 160 -46.00 -8.39 37.83
N GLU A 161 -45.23 -7.73 36.97
CA GLU A 161 -45.21 -6.26 36.90
C GLU A 161 -44.75 -5.79 35.51
N ALA A 162 -44.94 -4.50 35.18
CA ALA A 162 -44.80 -4.00 33.80
C ALA A 162 -43.47 -3.27 33.56
N LEU A 163 -42.68 -3.76 32.62
CA LEU A 163 -41.49 -3.10 32.08
C LEU A 163 -41.34 -3.43 30.59
N ASN A 164 -41.54 -2.44 29.72
CA ASN A 164 -41.18 -2.55 28.30
C ASN A 164 -39.66 -2.51 28.17
N VAL A 165 -39.03 -3.68 28.15
CA VAL A 165 -37.64 -3.83 27.68
C VAL A 165 -37.71 -4.18 26.20
N THR A 166 -37.57 -3.15 25.35
CA THR A 166 -37.20 -3.37 23.95
C THR A 166 -35.86 -4.09 23.91
N ALA A 167 -35.75 -5.18 23.15
CA ALA A 167 -34.44 -5.78 22.87
C ALA A 167 -33.57 -4.73 22.14
N PRO A 168 -32.27 -4.60 22.46
CA PRO A 168 -31.42 -3.62 21.80
C PRO A 168 -31.31 -3.93 20.31
N GLU A 169 -31.55 -2.91 19.48
CA GLU A 169 -31.77 -3.00 18.03
C GLU A 169 -30.60 -3.63 17.25
N LEU A 170 -29.40 -3.63 17.86
CA LEU A 170 -28.19 -4.33 17.44
C LEU A 170 -28.36 -5.84 17.15
N PHE A 171 -29.39 -6.50 17.68
CA PHE A 171 -29.70 -7.90 17.38
C PHE A 171 -30.67 -8.10 16.19
N THR A 172 -31.02 -7.02 15.48
CA THR A 172 -31.74 -7.09 14.20
C THR A 172 -30.76 -6.92 13.03
N SER A 173 -31.01 -7.60 11.91
CA SER A 173 -30.20 -7.44 10.69
C SER A 173 -30.21 -5.99 10.19
N ALA A 174 -31.35 -5.29 10.28
CA ALA A 174 -31.48 -3.88 9.95
C ALA A 174 -30.62 -2.98 10.85
N GLY A 175 -30.71 -3.14 12.18
CA GLY A 175 -29.91 -2.35 13.14
C GLY A 175 -28.40 -2.62 13.01
N ALA A 176 -28.00 -3.85 12.65
CA ALA A 176 -26.62 -4.17 12.31
C ALA A 176 -26.17 -3.48 11.01
N GLN A 177 -26.99 -3.49 9.95
CA GLN A 177 -26.68 -2.81 8.69
C GLN A 177 -26.60 -1.28 8.87
N GLU A 178 -27.51 -0.68 9.65
CA GLU A 178 -27.48 0.75 9.94
C GLU A 178 -26.24 1.17 10.76
N ALA A 179 -25.79 0.31 11.68
CA ALA A 179 -24.54 0.50 12.43
C ALA A 179 -23.27 0.32 11.57
N LEU A 180 -23.30 -0.53 10.54
CA LEU A 180 -22.17 -0.79 9.62
C LEU A 180 -22.05 0.25 8.48
N HIS A 181 -23.16 0.88 8.09
CA HIS A 181 -23.22 1.85 7.00
C HIS A 181 -22.24 3.06 7.13
N PRO A 182 -21.96 3.62 8.32
CA PRO A 182 -20.90 4.61 8.51
C PRO A 182 -19.50 4.06 8.21
N LEU A 183 -19.17 2.85 8.67
CA LEU A 183 -17.87 2.21 8.46
C LEU A 183 -17.65 1.90 6.96
N ARG A 184 -18.68 1.40 6.28
CA ARG A 184 -18.65 1.18 4.83
C ARG A 184 -18.33 2.47 4.07
N ARG A 185 -18.97 3.58 4.39
CA ARG A 185 -18.69 4.90 3.76
C ARG A 185 -17.26 5.40 4.00
N THR A 186 -16.70 5.14 5.18
CA THR A 186 -15.29 5.47 5.46
C THR A 186 -14.36 4.60 4.63
N ALA A 187 -14.60 3.28 4.54
CA ALA A 187 -13.84 2.38 3.68
C ALA A 187 -13.94 2.77 2.20
N ASP A 188 -15.15 3.01 1.67
CA ASP A 188 -15.39 3.47 0.30
C ASP A 188 -14.61 4.78 -0.01
N ARG A 189 -14.48 5.69 0.97
CA ARG A 189 -13.66 6.91 0.83
C ARG A 189 -12.16 6.61 0.82
N VAL A 190 -11.67 5.79 1.74
CA VAL A 190 -10.23 5.44 1.83
C VAL A 190 -9.77 4.71 0.56
N THR A 191 -10.58 3.79 0.02
CA THR A 191 -10.33 3.14 -1.27
C THR A 191 -10.21 4.18 -2.40
N ARG A 192 -11.15 5.12 -2.52
CA ARG A 192 -11.09 6.20 -3.53
C ARG A 192 -9.87 7.11 -3.37
N GLN A 193 -9.41 7.35 -2.14
CA GLN A 193 -8.16 8.07 -1.90
C GLN A 193 -6.96 7.26 -2.42
N ILE A 194 -6.88 5.97 -2.11
CA ILE A 194 -5.81 5.06 -2.57
C ILE A 194 -5.77 4.98 -4.11
N GLU A 195 -6.93 4.81 -4.75
CA GLU A 195 -7.10 4.86 -6.22
C GLU A 195 -6.60 6.20 -6.79
N ALA A 196 -7.02 7.32 -6.20
CA ALA A 196 -6.60 8.65 -6.65
C ALA A 196 -5.08 8.87 -6.51
N PHE A 197 -4.46 8.39 -5.42
CA PHE A 197 -3.01 8.42 -5.23
C PHE A 197 -2.27 7.59 -6.29
N ALA A 198 -2.77 6.40 -6.61
CA ALA A 198 -2.23 5.56 -7.69
C ALA A 198 -2.39 6.22 -9.08
N GLU A 199 -3.53 6.87 -9.35
CA GLU A 199 -3.77 7.57 -10.61
C GLU A 199 -2.79 8.73 -10.84
N LYS A 200 -2.47 9.52 -9.80
CA LYS A 200 -1.47 10.59 -9.93
C LYS A 200 -0.06 10.02 -10.09
N LEU A 201 0.24 8.90 -9.43
CA LEU A 201 1.51 8.18 -9.56
C LEU A 201 1.74 7.65 -10.99
N ASP A 202 0.76 6.99 -11.61
CA ASP A 202 0.86 6.52 -12.99
C ASP A 202 1.05 7.70 -13.97
N ARG A 203 0.30 8.79 -13.78
CA ARG A 203 0.48 10.04 -14.54
C ARG A 203 1.84 10.70 -14.33
N PHE A 204 2.50 10.48 -13.18
CA PHE A 204 3.87 10.91 -12.93
C PHE A 204 4.89 10.01 -13.62
N LYS A 205 4.75 8.67 -13.53
CA LYS A 205 5.63 7.70 -14.22
C LYS A 205 5.69 7.98 -15.72
N GLN A 206 4.54 8.23 -16.36
CA GLN A 206 4.45 8.59 -17.79
C GLN A 206 5.13 9.92 -18.16
N LYS A 207 5.27 10.86 -17.22
CA LYS A 207 5.96 12.15 -17.42
C LYS A 207 7.45 12.09 -17.07
N GLY A 208 7.82 11.23 -16.12
CA GLY A 208 9.17 11.10 -15.55
C GLY A 208 10.21 10.55 -16.54
N THR A 209 9.80 9.92 -17.64
CA THR A 209 10.67 9.40 -18.71
C THR A 209 11.38 10.49 -19.53
N ARG A 210 11.28 11.77 -19.15
CA ARG A 210 11.92 12.91 -19.82
C ARG A 210 13.30 13.20 -19.20
N PRO A 211 14.39 13.20 -19.98
CA PRO A 211 15.77 13.31 -19.45
C PRO A 211 16.19 14.76 -19.12
N ASP A 212 15.28 15.55 -18.56
CA ASP A 212 15.52 16.93 -18.13
C ASP A 212 15.30 17.04 -16.61
N ASP A 213 16.35 17.41 -15.88
CA ASP A 213 16.34 17.64 -14.43
C ASP A 213 15.22 18.61 -14.02
N PHE A 214 14.96 19.63 -14.83
CA PHE A 214 13.91 20.62 -14.55
C PHE A 214 12.51 20.04 -14.77
N GLY A 215 12.31 19.29 -15.86
CA GLY A 215 11.07 18.56 -16.14
C GLY A 215 10.72 17.50 -15.07
N SER A 216 11.71 16.72 -14.62
CA SER A 216 11.54 15.75 -13.51
C SER A 216 11.12 16.46 -12.23
N TYR A 217 11.84 17.52 -11.86
CA TYR A 217 11.54 18.36 -10.69
C TYR A 217 10.13 18.98 -10.77
N GLN A 218 9.72 19.50 -11.94
CA GLN A 218 8.38 20.06 -12.14
C GLN A 218 7.29 18.99 -12.02
N ALA A 219 7.53 17.78 -12.53
CA ALA A 219 6.61 16.65 -12.39
C ALA A 219 6.47 16.23 -10.91
N ALA A 220 7.56 16.19 -10.15
CA ALA A 220 7.55 15.89 -8.72
C ALA A 220 6.78 16.95 -7.92
N TYR A 221 6.97 18.24 -8.23
CA TYR A 221 6.20 19.34 -7.63
C TYR A 221 4.69 19.22 -7.95
N GLN A 222 4.32 18.91 -9.20
CA GLN A 222 2.92 18.66 -9.57
C GLN A 222 2.32 17.47 -8.80
N LEU A 223 3.10 16.39 -8.62
CA LEU A 223 2.65 15.20 -7.90
C LEU A 223 2.36 15.50 -6.42
N VAL A 224 3.32 16.12 -5.71
CA VAL A 224 3.14 16.50 -4.30
C VAL A 224 1.96 17.47 -4.11
N LYS A 225 1.79 18.43 -5.02
CA LYS A 225 0.63 19.34 -5.00
C LYS A 225 -0.68 18.56 -5.15
N SER A 226 -0.73 17.56 -6.02
CA SER A 226 -1.94 16.74 -6.19
C SER A 226 -2.28 15.87 -4.97
N TYR A 227 -1.29 15.34 -4.25
CA TYR A 227 -1.52 14.64 -2.97
C TYR A 227 -2.00 15.60 -1.87
N GLN A 228 -1.46 16.82 -1.80
CA GLN A 228 -1.99 17.86 -0.90
C GLN A 228 -3.47 18.17 -1.20
N THR A 229 -3.84 18.32 -2.48
CA THR A 229 -5.23 18.54 -2.88
C THR A 229 -6.15 17.38 -2.48
N ILE A 230 -5.75 16.12 -2.72
CA ILE A 230 -6.54 14.94 -2.31
C ILE A 230 -6.79 14.92 -0.80
N ALA A 231 -5.77 15.23 0.02
CA ALA A 231 -5.93 15.30 1.48
C ALA A 231 -6.85 16.46 1.90
N GLN A 232 -6.72 17.63 1.28
CA GLN A 232 -7.56 18.80 1.58
C GLN A 232 -9.02 18.59 1.17
N ASP A 233 -9.27 17.96 0.02
CA ASP A 233 -10.62 17.65 -0.44
C ASP A 233 -11.31 16.61 0.43
N ALA A 234 -10.58 15.62 0.97
CA ALA A 234 -11.11 14.69 1.96
C ALA A 234 -11.53 15.38 3.27
N ILE A 235 -10.73 16.35 3.77
CA ILE A 235 -11.10 17.19 4.92
C ILE A 235 -12.38 17.99 4.61
N ASN A 236 -12.42 18.62 3.43
CA ASN A 236 -13.58 19.38 2.95
C ASN A 236 -14.83 18.49 2.93
N ASP A 237 -14.76 17.29 2.37
CA ASP A 237 -15.90 16.37 2.25
C ASP A 237 -16.36 15.79 3.59
N ILE A 238 -15.46 15.49 4.53
CA ILE A 238 -15.86 15.12 5.89
C ILE A 238 -16.56 16.30 6.59
N SER A 239 -16.10 17.54 6.39
CA SER A 239 -16.76 18.73 6.93
C SER A 239 -18.17 18.94 6.34
N LYS A 240 -18.33 18.75 5.03
CA LYS A 240 -19.63 18.79 4.33
C LYS A 240 -20.57 17.70 4.83
N GLU A 241 -20.09 16.47 5.01
CA GLU A 241 -20.95 15.39 5.55
C GLU A 241 -21.41 15.72 6.98
N ASN A 242 -20.53 16.33 7.79
CA ASN A 242 -20.85 16.72 9.16
C ASN A 242 -21.86 17.89 9.23
N THR A 243 -21.79 18.89 8.33
CA THR A 243 -22.80 19.97 8.27
C THR A 243 -24.15 19.44 7.78
N VAL A 244 -24.17 18.60 6.73
CA VAL A 244 -25.40 17.97 6.22
C VAL A 244 -26.03 17.03 7.26
N LYS A 245 -25.24 16.26 8.02
CA LYS A 245 -25.75 15.44 9.11
C LYS A 245 -26.34 16.28 10.25
N ARG A 246 -25.69 17.39 10.64
CA ARG A 246 -26.26 18.34 11.62
C ARG A 246 -27.58 18.96 11.15
N ALA A 247 -27.67 19.34 9.87
CA ALA A 247 -28.90 19.87 9.27
C ALA A 247 -30.05 18.86 9.26
N LYS A 248 -29.76 17.57 8.99
CA LYS A 248 -30.77 16.50 8.94
C LYS A 248 -31.22 15.97 10.31
N MET A 249 -30.33 15.94 11.31
CA MET A 249 -30.63 15.35 12.63
C MET A 249 -31.42 16.27 13.57
N GLY A 250 -31.31 17.59 13.38
CA GLY A 250 -31.94 18.58 14.26
C GLY A 250 -31.42 18.56 15.70
N TRP A 251 -32.04 19.36 16.58
CA TRP A 251 -31.52 19.69 17.91
C TRP A 251 -31.80 18.64 19.00
N LYS A 252 -31.95 17.35 18.64
CA LYS A 252 -32.49 16.30 19.55
C LYS A 252 -31.82 14.91 19.42
N SER A 253 -30.49 14.82 19.42
CA SER A 253 -29.81 13.50 19.58
C SER A 253 -28.39 13.56 20.19
N ASP A 254 -28.26 14.15 21.38
CA ASP A 254 -26.95 14.39 22.03
C ASP A 254 -26.30 13.14 22.68
N ARG A 255 -26.91 11.95 22.62
CA ARG A 255 -26.46 10.77 23.41
C ARG A 255 -25.89 9.59 22.62
N SER A 256 -26.17 9.48 21.31
CA SER A 256 -25.52 8.49 20.41
C SER A 256 -24.48 9.14 19.48
N SER A 257 -24.54 10.47 19.29
CA SER A 257 -23.62 11.19 18.41
C SER A 257 -22.22 11.44 19.01
N ALA A 258 -21.98 11.08 20.27
CA ALA A 258 -20.74 11.47 20.97
C ALA A 258 -19.50 10.70 20.51
N THR A 259 -19.58 9.36 20.41
CA THR A 259 -18.49 8.51 19.91
C THR A 259 -18.23 8.77 18.43
N THR A 260 -19.27 8.75 17.59
CA THR A 260 -19.12 9.03 16.15
C THR A 260 -18.61 10.45 15.84
N ALA A 261 -18.80 11.43 16.74
CA ALA A 261 -18.16 12.74 16.63
C ALA A 261 -16.67 12.73 17.04
N HIS A 262 -16.27 11.86 17.98
CA HIS A 262 -14.88 11.68 18.39
C HIS A 262 -14.05 11.04 17.27
N ASP A 263 -14.51 9.92 16.73
CA ASP A 263 -13.80 9.17 15.68
C ASP A 263 -13.58 10.04 14.42
N LYS A 264 -14.60 10.81 14.03
CA LYS A 264 -14.53 11.81 12.95
C LYS A 264 -13.60 12.99 13.26
N SER A 265 -13.42 13.34 14.53
CA SER A 265 -12.48 14.39 14.95
C SER A 265 -11.04 13.90 14.81
N GLU A 266 -10.76 12.66 15.20
CA GLU A 266 -9.44 12.04 14.98
C GLU A 266 -9.13 11.88 13.49
N GLU A 267 -10.09 11.45 12.67
CA GLU A 267 -9.92 11.31 11.22
C GLU A 267 -9.55 12.65 10.55
N VAL A 268 -10.23 13.74 10.91
CA VAL A 268 -9.89 15.09 10.42
C VAL A 268 -8.51 15.52 10.89
N GLN A 269 -8.10 15.19 12.11
CA GLN A 269 -6.74 15.50 12.60
C GLN A 269 -5.65 14.70 11.85
N ARG A 270 -5.88 13.42 11.53
CA ARG A 270 -4.98 12.61 10.70
C ARG A 270 -4.82 13.21 9.30
N LEU A 271 -5.92 13.54 8.64
CA LEU A 271 -5.89 14.16 7.31
C LEU A 271 -5.25 15.56 7.33
N GLN A 272 -5.46 16.35 8.39
CA GLN A 272 -4.79 17.64 8.56
C GLN A 272 -3.27 17.46 8.70
N LEU A 273 -2.80 16.42 9.41
CA LEU A 273 -1.38 16.07 9.48
C LEU A 273 -0.83 15.59 8.13
N GLU A 274 -1.60 14.82 7.35
CA GLU A 274 -1.22 14.44 5.97
C GLU A 274 -1.10 15.67 5.05
N ALA A 275 -2.14 16.50 4.98
CA ALA A 275 -2.15 17.72 4.17
C ALA A 275 -1.00 18.68 4.56
N SER A 276 -0.73 18.81 5.86
CA SER A 276 0.40 19.58 6.38
C SER A 276 1.76 18.97 6.00
N THR A 277 1.88 17.63 5.96
CA THR A 277 3.10 16.92 5.52
C THR A 277 3.37 17.15 4.03
N TRP A 278 2.34 17.06 3.18
CA TRP A 278 2.47 17.37 1.75
C TRP A 278 2.76 18.86 1.50
N GLN A 279 2.15 19.77 2.26
CA GLN A 279 2.43 21.21 2.18
C GLN A 279 3.88 21.56 2.57
N LEU A 280 4.41 20.94 3.62
CA LEU A 280 5.81 21.06 4.04
C LEU A 280 6.77 20.62 2.93
N LEU A 281 6.51 19.43 2.35
CA LEU A 281 7.31 18.90 1.26
C LEU A 281 7.24 19.80 0.02
N LEU A 282 6.05 20.28 -0.35
CA LEU A 282 5.84 21.19 -1.49
C LEU A 282 6.63 22.50 -1.33
N ASN A 283 6.64 23.05 -0.11
CA ASN A 283 7.37 24.27 0.24
C ASN A 283 8.89 24.08 0.25
N LEU A 284 9.38 22.95 0.76
CA LEU A 284 10.82 22.62 0.74
C LEU A 284 11.31 22.21 -0.65
N ILE A 285 10.45 21.62 -1.48
CA ILE A 285 10.70 21.44 -2.91
C ILE A 285 10.84 22.82 -3.56
N SER A 286 9.84 23.71 -3.47
CA SER A 286 9.71 24.91 -4.33
C SER A 286 10.90 25.87 -4.34
N ILE A 287 11.71 25.91 -3.29
CA ILE A 287 12.94 26.73 -3.18
C ILE A 287 14.23 26.01 -3.63
N ASN A 288 14.15 24.71 -3.91
CA ASN A 288 15.26 23.81 -4.20
C ASN A 288 15.37 23.43 -5.70
N ASP A 289 14.75 24.18 -6.62
CA ASP A 289 14.89 23.94 -8.06
C ASP A 289 16.33 24.16 -8.57
N PRO A 290 16.74 23.54 -9.70
CA PRO A 290 18.10 23.72 -10.22
C PRO A 290 18.48 25.19 -10.52
N PRO A 291 17.60 26.03 -11.11
CA PRO A 291 17.83 27.47 -11.22
C PRO A 291 18.05 28.18 -9.87
N SER A 292 17.23 27.95 -8.84
CA SER A 292 17.42 28.53 -7.50
C SER A 292 18.75 28.09 -6.88
N ARG A 293 19.13 26.82 -6.98
CA ARG A 293 20.46 26.33 -6.51
C ARG A 293 21.63 27.03 -7.21
N ALA A 294 21.47 27.44 -8.47
CA ALA A 294 22.47 28.23 -9.19
C ALA A 294 22.45 29.70 -8.73
N SER A 295 21.26 30.27 -8.56
CA SER A 295 21.04 31.63 -8.04
C SER A 295 21.67 31.82 -6.65
N THR A 296 21.48 30.88 -5.72
CA THR A 296 22.08 30.95 -4.37
C THR A 296 23.61 31.00 -4.42
N LYS A 297 24.25 30.22 -5.30
CA LYS A 297 25.71 30.26 -5.47
C LYS A 297 26.16 31.62 -6.01
N GLN A 298 25.46 32.16 -7.00
CA GLN A 298 25.72 33.51 -7.50
C GLN A 298 25.47 34.59 -6.42
N ALA A 299 24.49 34.40 -5.53
CA ALA A 299 24.24 35.28 -4.40
C ALA A 299 25.36 35.22 -3.34
N GLN A 300 25.90 34.04 -3.03
CA GLN A 300 27.06 33.89 -2.13
C GLN A 300 28.28 34.70 -2.63
N ASP A 301 28.53 34.69 -3.94
CA ASP A 301 29.62 35.46 -4.55
C ASP A 301 29.34 36.98 -4.66
N THR A 302 28.08 37.43 -4.63
CA THR A 302 27.69 38.82 -4.96
C THR A 302 26.94 39.60 -3.87
N ALA A 303 26.46 38.95 -2.80
CA ALA A 303 25.63 39.58 -1.76
C ALA A 303 26.33 40.79 -1.11
N PHE A 304 27.59 40.63 -0.70
CA PHE A 304 28.34 41.73 -0.09
C PHE A 304 28.72 42.84 -1.06
N GLN A 305 28.70 42.60 -2.37
CA GLN A 305 29.01 43.57 -3.41
C GLN A 305 27.80 44.46 -3.71
N LYS A 306 26.58 43.89 -3.65
CA LYS A 306 25.32 44.64 -3.68
C LYS A 306 25.13 45.50 -2.42
N LEU A 307 25.53 44.99 -1.25
CA LEU A 307 25.31 45.67 0.04
C LEU A 307 26.37 46.74 0.38
N HIS A 308 25.88 47.87 0.92
CA HIS A 308 26.70 49.02 1.30
C HIS A 308 26.40 49.57 2.71
N ARG A 309 27.17 50.55 3.20
CA ARG A 309 27.06 51.04 4.59
C ARG A 309 25.64 51.51 4.97
N TYR A 310 24.92 52.07 4.00
CA TYR A 310 23.60 52.67 4.14
C TYR A 310 22.45 51.74 3.71
N SER A 311 22.73 50.47 3.41
CA SER A 311 21.68 49.49 3.11
C SER A 311 20.73 49.34 4.29
N SER A 312 19.44 49.27 3.98
CA SER A 312 18.38 48.97 4.93
C SER A 312 18.55 47.58 5.55
N ASP A 313 17.99 47.37 6.74
CA ASP A 313 17.98 46.04 7.37
C ASP A 313 17.22 45.00 6.52
N ARG A 314 16.29 45.43 5.64
CA ARG A 314 15.57 44.55 4.69
C ARG A 314 16.41 44.15 3.49
N GLU A 315 17.14 45.07 2.84
CA GLU A 315 18.15 44.71 1.81
C GLU A 315 19.14 43.65 2.34
N ILE A 316 19.60 43.84 3.59
CA ILE A 316 20.57 42.96 4.26
C ILE A 316 19.95 41.60 4.59
N TRP A 317 18.68 41.57 4.98
CA TRP A 317 17.92 40.34 5.22
C TRP A 317 17.63 39.56 3.93
N GLU A 318 17.24 40.22 2.85
CA GLU A 318 16.98 39.54 1.56
C GLU A 318 18.29 39.00 0.96
N GLN A 319 19.38 39.77 0.98
CA GLN A 319 20.68 39.26 0.53
C GLN A 319 21.30 38.21 1.47
N PHE A 320 20.80 38.07 2.70
CA PHE A 320 21.09 36.91 3.56
C PHE A 320 20.31 35.67 3.11
N LEU A 321 18.99 35.77 2.89
CA LEU A 321 18.16 34.63 2.47
C LEU A 321 18.44 34.17 1.03
N ASP A 322 18.87 35.06 0.15
CA ASP A 322 19.35 34.69 -1.19
C ASP A 322 20.66 33.88 -1.13
N ALA A 323 21.55 34.19 -0.18
CA ALA A 323 22.89 33.60 -0.11
C ALA A 323 23.00 32.39 0.85
N ASP A 324 22.14 32.29 1.86
CA ASP A 324 22.12 31.19 2.84
C ASP A 324 20.88 30.30 2.65
N HIS A 325 20.98 29.35 1.72
CA HIS A 325 19.90 28.42 1.40
C HIS A 325 19.38 27.62 2.61
N PHE A 326 20.24 27.26 3.56
CA PHE A 326 19.78 26.55 4.76
C PHE A 326 19.00 27.47 5.71
N ALA A 327 19.36 28.76 5.80
CA ALA A 327 18.53 29.73 6.51
C ALA A 327 17.19 29.97 5.80
N LEU A 328 17.16 29.97 4.46
CA LEU A 328 15.91 30.02 3.69
C LEU A 328 15.02 28.80 3.96
N GLU A 329 15.58 27.58 3.98
CA GLU A 329 14.85 26.37 4.39
C GLU A 329 14.28 26.49 5.80
N CYS A 330 15.05 26.99 6.77
CA CYS A 330 14.55 27.22 8.12
C CYS A 330 13.41 28.26 8.17
N VAL A 331 13.48 29.36 7.41
CA VAL A 331 12.41 30.37 7.33
C VAL A 331 11.15 29.79 6.66
N VAL A 332 11.30 28.93 5.64
CA VAL A 332 10.17 28.24 5.00
C VAL A 332 9.51 27.22 5.92
N ILE A 333 10.30 26.49 6.72
CA ILE A 333 9.77 25.61 7.78
C ILE A 333 9.04 26.44 8.86
N MET A 334 9.58 27.60 9.25
CA MET A 334 8.89 28.51 10.17
C MET A 334 7.57 29.02 9.59
N LYS A 335 7.50 29.37 8.30
CA LYS A 335 6.25 29.79 7.65
C LYS A 335 5.20 28.67 7.57
N TRP A 336 5.64 27.42 7.42
CA TRP A 336 4.76 26.24 7.53
C TRP A 336 4.25 26.04 8.97
N LEU A 337 5.10 26.22 9.99
CA LEU A 337 4.70 26.19 11.40
C LEU A 337 3.73 27.34 11.74
N GLU A 338 3.95 28.54 11.20
CA GLU A 338 3.05 29.70 11.34
C GLU A 338 1.66 29.40 10.75
N TYR A 339 1.60 28.79 9.56
CA TYR A 339 0.35 28.33 8.94
C TYR A 339 -0.36 27.23 9.76
N ASN A 340 0.37 26.24 10.28
CA ASN A 340 -0.18 25.23 11.18
C ASN A 340 -0.76 25.87 12.45
N ALA A 341 -0.03 26.81 13.07
CA ALA A 341 -0.45 27.51 14.28
C ALA A 341 -1.64 28.46 14.06
N ALA A 342 -1.84 28.98 12.83
CA ALA A 342 -3.03 29.74 12.44
C ALA A 342 -4.25 28.85 12.17
N SER A 343 -4.02 27.65 11.62
CA SER A 343 -5.06 26.67 11.30
C SER A 343 -5.58 25.90 12.53
N ALA A 344 -4.69 25.61 13.49
CA ALA A 344 -4.99 24.85 14.71
C ALA A 344 -5.66 25.72 15.80
N ASN A 345 -6.98 25.91 15.68
CA ASN A 345 -7.75 26.76 16.61
C ASN A 345 -8.27 26.02 17.86
N HIS A 346 -8.13 26.71 19.01
CA HIS A 346 -9.12 26.92 20.10
C HIS A 346 -8.53 26.88 21.51
N ASP A 347 -7.54 26.04 21.82
CA ASP A 347 -7.06 25.85 23.21
C ASP A 347 -6.49 27.14 23.82
N ILE A 348 -5.49 27.74 23.15
CA ILE A 348 -4.87 29.01 23.57
C ILE A 348 -5.89 30.14 23.71
N ASP A 349 -6.86 30.23 22.82
CA ASP A 349 -7.91 31.27 22.88
C ASP A 349 -8.89 31.04 24.03
N SER A 350 -9.18 29.78 24.38
CA SER A 350 -9.99 29.45 25.56
C SER A 350 -9.29 29.86 26.86
N ILE A 351 -7.97 29.68 26.93
CA ILE A 351 -7.13 30.08 28.06
C ILE A 351 -7.03 31.61 28.16
N ILE A 352 -6.85 32.31 27.02
CA ILE A 352 -6.87 33.78 26.97
C ILE A 352 -8.23 34.31 27.46
N ALA A 353 -9.35 33.78 26.95
CA ALA A 353 -10.69 34.21 27.32
C ALA A 353 -11.00 33.97 28.82
N GLU A 354 -10.57 32.85 29.39
CA GLU A 354 -10.72 32.58 30.83
C GLU A 354 -9.83 33.50 31.69
N LEU A 355 -8.60 33.82 31.25
CA LEU A 355 -7.75 34.80 31.93
C LEU A 355 -8.31 36.23 31.85
N GLU A 356 -8.90 36.64 30.72
CA GLU A 356 -9.57 37.94 30.57
C GLU A 356 -10.83 38.03 31.45
N LYS A 357 -11.58 36.93 31.57
CA LYS A 357 -12.71 36.80 32.50
C LYS A 357 -12.26 36.89 33.97
N GLN A 358 -11.16 36.24 34.34
CA GLN A 358 -10.55 36.31 35.68
C GLN A 358 -9.93 37.68 36.00
N ALA A 359 -9.73 38.54 35.00
CA ALA A 359 -9.32 39.93 35.20
C ALA A 359 -10.48 40.87 35.56
N GLU A 360 -11.75 40.41 35.52
CA GLU A 360 -12.95 41.13 35.98
C GLU A 360 -13.25 42.48 35.27
N ARG A 361 -12.59 42.76 34.14
CA ARG A 361 -12.62 44.09 33.47
C ARG A 361 -13.87 44.36 32.61
N GLY A 362 -14.65 43.33 32.30
CA GLY A 362 -15.68 43.35 31.25
C GLY A 362 -15.09 43.14 29.85
N GLN A 363 -15.79 42.40 29.00
CA GLN A 363 -15.36 42.15 27.62
C GLN A 363 -15.39 43.44 26.78
N GLY A 364 -14.36 43.66 25.97
CA GLY A 364 -14.25 44.81 25.05
C GLY A 364 -13.93 46.17 25.69
N LEU A 365 -13.89 46.29 27.03
CA LEU A 365 -13.76 47.58 27.71
C LEU A 365 -12.28 47.93 28.05
N TRP A 366 -11.46 48.16 27.02
CA TRP A 366 -10.00 48.38 27.07
C TRP A 366 -9.54 49.71 27.72
N THR A 367 -10.07 50.04 28.90
CA THR A 367 -9.93 51.34 29.56
C THR A 367 -8.66 51.44 30.42
N HIS A 368 -7.53 51.65 29.74
CA HIS A 368 -6.15 51.76 30.27
C HIS A 368 -5.52 50.42 30.72
N GLY A 369 -4.19 50.41 30.93
CA GLY A 369 -3.39 49.26 31.40
C GLY A 369 -3.75 48.75 32.82
N TRP A 370 -2.82 48.76 33.79
CA TRP A 370 -3.06 48.23 35.13
C TRP A 370 -4.06 49.07 35.94
N LEU A 371 -5.33 48.67 35.97
CA LEU A 371 -6.44 49.46 36.55
C LEU A 371 -6.52 49.29 38.07
N TYR A 372 -6.56 48.06 38.57
CA TYR A 372 -6.76 47.80 40.00
C TYR A 372 -5.55 48.26 40.83
N THR A 373 -4.35 48.14 40.27
CA THR A 373 -3.09 48.62 40.84
C THR A 373 -3.04 50.15 40.84
N LYS A 374 -3.49 50.81 39.75
CA LYS A 374 -3.67 52.27 39.66
C LYS A 374 -4.67 52.78 40.69
N GLU A 375 -5.72 52.02 41.00
CA GLU A 375 -6.67 52.37 42.07
C GLU A 375 -6.10 52.15 43.47
N ALA A 376 -5.34 51.08 43.72
CA ALA A 376 -4.64 50.85 44.99
C ALA A 376 -3.63 51.97 45.29
N ILE A 377 -2.82 52.37 44.30
CA ILE A 377 -1.89 53.52 44.40
C ILE A 377 -2.67 54.82 44.68
N LYS A 378 -3.77 55.09 43.96
CA LYS A 378 -4.65 56.24 44.23
C LYS A 378 -5.30 56.18 45.62
N GLY A 379 -5.54 54.99 46.16
CA GLY A 379 -6.03 54.77 47.53
C GLY A 379 -5.00 55.20 48.57
N GLN A 380 -3.77 54.67 48.47
CA GLN A 380 -2.68 55.03 49.37
C GLN A 380 -2.29 56.52 49.31
N LYS A 381 -2.26 57.12 48.11
CA LYS A 381 -2.07 58.59 47.99
C LYS A 381 -3.16 59.40 48.69
N ARG A 382 -4.43 58.98 48.59
CA ARG A 382 -5.56 59.61 49.31
C ARG A 382 -5.42 59.45 50.83
N LEU A 383 -5.11 58.25 51.32
CA LEU A 383 -4.91 57.97 52.75
C LEU A 383 -3.76 58.79 53.37
N ARG A 384 -2.71 59.08 52.61
CA ARG A 384 -1.54 59.87 53.04
C ARG A 384 -1.63 61.36 52.74
N ALA A 385 -2.73 61.82 52.12
CA ALA A 385 -2.85 63.17 51.53
C ALA A 385 -1.66 63.57 50.65
N TRP A 386 -1.04 62.61 49.95
CA TRP A 386 0.29 62.74 49.36
C TRP A 386 0.22 62.98 47.84
N PRO A 387 0.53 64.19 47.35
CA PRO A 387 0.39 64.53 45.92
C PRO A 387 1.53 63.97 45.06
N GLN A 388 2.72 63.81 45.63
CA GLN A 388 3.92 63.33 44.93
C GLN A 388 3.81 61.84 44.56
N PRO A 389 4.71 61.28 43.72
CA PRO A 389 4.90 59.84 43.61
C PRO A 389 5.10 59.16 44.98
N LEU A 390 4.73 57.88 45.06
CA LEU A 390 5.08 57.03 46.20
C LEU A 390 6.51 56.49 45.94
N ASP A 391 7.37 56.47 46.98
CA ASP A 391 8.73 55.92 46.87
C ASP A 391 8.68 54.39 46.97
N PRO A 392 9.23 53.62 46.01
CA PRO A 392 9.30 52.16 46.09
C PRO A 392 10.03 51.63 47.33
N ASN A 393 10.92 52.44 47.93
CA ASN A 393 11.83 52.07 49.00
C ASN A 393 11.36 52.51 50.40
N ASP A 394 10.26 53.25 50.54
CA ASP A 394 9.71 53.59 51.86
C ASP A 394 9.21 52.30 52.56
N PRO A 395 9.79 51.88 53.69
CA PRO A 395 9.31 50.71 54.43
C PRO A 395 7.88 50.90 54.94
N GLY A 396 7.41 52.14 55.08
CA GLY A 396 6.01 52.46 55.36
C GLY A 396 5.09 52.23 54.17
N ILE A 397 5.54 52.39 52.92
CA ILE A 397 4.75 52.07 51.72
C ILE A 397 4.72 50.55 51.52
N THR A 398 5.86 49.88 51.50
CA THR A 398 5.94 48.43 51.19
C THR A 398 5.21 47.55 52.21
N THR A 399 4.99 48.02 53.43
CA THR A 399 4.19 47.32 54.47
C THR A 399 2.69 47.62 54.43
N SER A 400 2.23 48.60 53.63
CA SER A 400 0.81 49.03 53.62
C SER A 400 0.16 49.02 52.23
N LEU A 401 0.94 49.13 51.16
CA LEU A 401 0.51 48.94 49.77
C LEU A 401 0.76 47.47 49.38
N LEU A 402 -0.05 46.57 49.94
CA LEU A 402 0.02 45.13 49.66
C LEU A 402 -1.04 44.69 48.64
N ASN A 403 -0.83 43.54 48.00
CA ASN A 403 -1.80 42.91 47.11
C ASN A 403 -3.09 42.51 47.86
N SER A 404 -4.15 42.14 47.11
CA SER A 404 -5.45 41.75 47.67
C SER A 404 -5.38 40.63 48.72
N GLU A 405 -4.41 39.73 48.60
CA GLU A 405 -4.14 38.61 49.53
C GLU A 405 -3.22 39.00 50.71
N LYS A 406 -2.71 40.26 50.73
CA LYS A 406 -1.77 40.83 51.70
C LYS A 406 -0.43 40.08 51.83
N SER A 407 -0.04 39.34 50.81
CA SER A 407 1.20 38.54 50.80
C SER A 407 2.42 39.32 50.30
N GLU A 408 2.23 40.27 49.38
CA GLU A 408 3.32 40.95 48.67
C GLU A 408 3.08 42.46 48.53
N PRO A 409 4.15 43.29 48.49
CA PRO A 409 4.06 44.70 48.13
C PRO A 409 3.72 44.89 46.64
N LEU A 410 2.79 45.80 46.36
CA LEU A 410 2.46 46.23 45.00
C LEU A 410 3.39 47.35 44.53
N ILE A 411 3.59 47.44 43.22
CA ILE A 411 4.29 48.57 42.59
C ILE A 411 3.68 49.93 42.95
N THR A 412 4.54 50.94 43.00
CA THR A 412 4.22 52.33 43.36
C THR A 412 4.08 53.28 42.16
N GLN A 413 4.49 52.81 40.98
CA GLN A 413 4.53 53.53 39.70
C GLN A 413 3.81 52.68 38.64
N LEU A 414 3.51 53.23 37.46
CA LEU A 414 2.60 52.64 36.46
C LEU A 414 3.20 52.62 35.04
N ASP A 415 4.52 52.72 34.95
CA ASP A 415 5.29 52.56 33.72
C ASP A 415 5.65 51.08 33.49
N PRO A 416 5.82 50.62 32.22
CA PRO A 416 5.84 49.19 31.90
C PRO A 416 6.92 48.36 32.61
N ASP A 417 8.09 48.93 32.88
CA ASP A 417 9.19 48.25 33.58
C ASP A 417 9.06 48.32 35.12
N ALA A 418 8.02 48.93 35.68
CA ALA A 418 7.87 49.11 37.13
C ALA A 418 7.93 47.77 37.91
N VAL A 419 7.32 46.70 37.38
CA VAL A 419 7.38 45.35 37.98
C VAL A 419 8.83 44.85 38.04
N THR A 420 9.55 44.92 36.91
CA THR A 420 10.94 44.46 36.78
C THR A 420 11.92 45.31 37.60
N ARG A 421 11.70 46.64 37.63
CA ARG A 421 12.54 47.64 38.28
C ARG A 421 12.35 47.69 39.79
N GLN A 422 11.11 47.68 40.26
CA GLN A 422 10.80 47.75 41.70
C GLN A 422 10.82 46.37 42.37
N LYS A 423 10.66 45.29 41.60
CA LYS A 423 10.57 43.90 42.09
C LYS A 423 9.40 43.71 43.06
N GLN A 424 8.28 44.34 42.72
CA GLN A 424 7.01 44.37 43.45
C GLN A 424 5.92 43.92 42.47
N SER A 425 4.81 43.35 42.96
CA SER A 425 3.81 42.70 42.10
C SER A 425 2.65 43.63 41.69
N LEU A 426 1.77 43.13 40.81
CA LEU A 426 0.52 43.78 40.42
C LEU A 426 -0.65 43.24 41.25
N GLN A 427 -1.80 43.94 41.25
CA GLN A 427 -3.04 43.34 41.74
C GLN A 427 -3.42 42.11 40.92
N LYS A 428 -4.06 41.11 41.55
CA LYS A 428 -4.29 39.79 40.94
C LYS A 428 -5.04 39.85 39.60
N GLN A 429 -6.04 40.71 39.49
CA GLN A 429 -6.77 40.99 38.25
C GLN A 429 -5.86 41.57 37.15
N ASP A 430 -4.98 42.51 37.49
CA ASP A 430 -4.00 43.06 36.55
C ASP A 430 -2.92 42.02 36.17
N GLN A 431 -2.58 41.06 37.05
CA GLN A 431 -1.69 39.94 36.73
C GLN A 431 -2.33 39.01 35.68
N PHE A 432 -3.60 38.62 35.87
CA PHE A 432 -4.32 37.80 34.89
C PHE A 432 -4.45 38.51 33.53
N HIS A 433 -4.80 39.80 33.54
CA HIS A 433 -4.84 40.61 32.32
C HIS A 433 -3.47 40.70 31.64
N ASN A 434 -2.39 40.98 32.38
CA ASN A 434 -1.06 41.08 31.81
C ASN A 434 -0.58 39.75 31.22
N ARG A 435 -0.91 38.62 31.85
CA ARG A 435 -0.65 37.27 31.34
C ARG A 435 -1.45 36.97 30.08
N ALA A 436 -2.75 37.28 30.02
CA ALA A 436 -3.55 37.15 28.81
C ALA A 436 -2.96 37.98 27.66
N THR A 437 -2.58 39.22 27.94
CA THR A 437 -2.00 40.16 26.96
C THR A 437 -0.64 39.67 26.44
N TRP A 438 0.22 39.09 27.30
CA TRP A 438 1.47 38.46 26.86
C TRP A 438 1.27 37.13 26.13
N MET A 439 0.28 36.32 26.53
CA MET A 439 -0.10 35.07 25.85
C MET A 439 -0.67 35.34 24.45
N ALA A 440 -1.41 36.43 24.27
CA ALA A 440 -1.83 36.92 22.95
C ALA A 440 -0.64 37.41 22.10
N CYS A 441 0.33 38.11 22.69
CA CYS A 441 1.59 38.46 21.99
C CYS A 441 2.36 37.20 21.55
N TRP A 442 2.43 36.17 22.40
CA TRP A 442 3.01 34.86 22.07
C TRP A 442 2.23 34.15 20.94
N LYS A 443 0.89 34.23 20.95
CA LYS A 443 0.03 33.69 19.88
C LYS A 443 0.34 34.35 18.54
N MET A 444 0.24 35.68 18.46
CA MET A 444 0.49 36.45 17.23
C MET A 444 1.88 36.17 16.64
N LEU A 445 2.92 36.16 17.49
CA LEU A 445 4.29 35.89 17.03
C LEU A 445 4.51 34.47 16.49
N ARG A 446 3.80 33.45 16.99
CA ARG A 446 3.86 32.07 16.47
C ARG A 446 2.97 31.84 15.25
N GLN A 447 1.92 32.65 15.07
CA GLN A 447 1.06 32.60 13.89
C GLN A 447 1.62 33.40 12.70
N GLY A 448 2.76 34.07 12.89
CA GLY A 448 3.43 34.83 11.83
C GLY A 448 2.76 36.16 11.51
N GLU A 449 1.93 36.66 12.44
CA GLU A 449 1.10 37.85 12.25
C GLU A 449 1.90 39.07 11.79
N ASN A 450 1.25 39.87 10.94
CA ASN A 450 1.89 41.05 10.36
C ASN A 450 2.07 42.17 11.41
N TRP A 451 2.89 43.15 11.07
CA TRP A 451 3.23 44.20 12.00
C TRP A 451 2.10 45.23 12.16
N THR A 452 1.26 45.46 11.14
CA THR A 452 0.08 46.33 11.30
C THR A 452 -0.91 45.77 12.31
N ALA A 453 -1.25 44.47 12.25
CA ALA A 453 -2.18 43.83 13.19
C ALA A 453 -1.64 43.88 14.62
N ILE A 454 -0.36 43.53 14.85
CA ILE A 454 0.28 43.61 16.17
C ILE A 454 0.26 45.06 16.72
N ARG A 455 0.46 46.06 15.84
CA ARG A 455 0.39 47.48 16.19
C ARG A 455 -1.02 47.94 16.52
N GLU A 456 -2.02 47.59 15.71
CA GLU A 456 -3.42 47.96 15.90
C GLU A 456 -4.03 47.30 17.13
N TRP A 457 -3.79 46.00 17.33
CA TRP A 457 -4.19 45.26 18.53
C TRP A 457 -3.62 45.88 19.83
N ALA A 458 -2.37 46.38 19.79
CA ALA A 458 -1.77 47.11 20.90
C ALA A 458 -2.29 48.55 21.04
N HIS A 459 -2.77 49.15 19.96
CA HIS A 459 -3.37 50.48 19.94
C HIS A 459 -4.76 50.49 20.59
N GLU A 460 -5.62 49.52 20.24
CA GLU A 460 -6.93 49.27 20.88
C GLU A 460 -6.82 49.19 22.41
N ARG A 461 -5.76 48.52 22.88
CA ARG A 461 -5.48 48.30 24.31
C ARG A 461 -4.80 49.49 25.00
N LEU A 462 -4.51 50.55 24.26
CA LEU A 462 -3.73 51.73 24.66
C LEU A 462 -2.29 51.40 25.13
N GLU A 463 -1.79 50.20 24.82
CA GLU A 463 -0.48 49.69 25.22
C GLU A 463 0.50 49.64 24.02
N ASN A 464 0.48 50.70 23.19
CA ASN A 464 1.35 50.93 22.02
C ASN A 464 2.85 50.63 22.29
N TRP A 465 3.31 50.77 23.54
CA TRP A 465 4.67 50.42 23.96
C TRP A 465 5.01 48.94 23.73
N ARG A 466 4.03 48.02 23.82
CA ARG A 466 4.25 46.59 23.52
C ARG A 466 4.67 46.42 22.09
N ALA A 467 3.91 46.96 21.15
CA ALA A 467 4.23 46.92 19.73
C ALA A 467 5.65 47.46 19.46
N VAL A 468 6.00 48.64 19.99
CA VAL A 468 7.36 49.22 19.86
C VAL A 468 8.45 48.31 20.48
N SER A 469 8.15 47.57 21.53
CA SER A 469 9.06 46.59 22.14
C SER A 469 9.20 45.31 21.31
N LEU A 470 8.14 44.87 20.63
CA LEU A 470 8.09 43.68 19.78
C LEU A 470 8.79 43.88 18.43
N CYS A 471 8.63 45.04 17.79
CA CYS A 471 9.22 45.33 16.49
C CYS A 471 10.45 46.22 16.60
N GLY A 472 11.63 45.60 16.62
CA GLY A 472 12.92 46.30 16.48
C GLY A 472 13.20 46.87 15.08
N SER A 473 12.19 47.14 14.24
CA SER A 473 12.36 47.55 12.82
C SER A 473 11.74 48.90 12.50
N SER A 474 12.34 49.62 11.55
CA SER A 474 11.72 50.78 10.89
C SER A 474 10.96 50.32 9.65
N VAL A 475 9.67 50.00 9.79
CA VAL A 475 8.83 49.59 8.66
C VAL A 475 8.57 50.78 7.73
N HIS A 476 9.24 50.77 6.57
CA HIS A 476 9.22 51.86 5.61
C HIS A 476 8.42 51.52 4.36
N SER A 477 7.27 52.17 4.20
CA SER A 477 6.27 51.97 3.13
C SER A 477 6.73 52.31 1.69
N LYS A 478 8.03 52.54 1.44
CA LYS A 478 8.57 53.02 0.15
C LYS A 478 9.56 52.08 -0.56
N ALA A 479 9.59 50.82 -0.16
CA ALA A 479 10.35 49.78 -0.83
C ALA A 479 9.47 49.04 -1.86
N HIS A 480 9.71 49.29 -3.15
CA HIS A 480 9.04 48.65 -4.27
C HIS A 480 9.96 47.62 -4.94
N GLY A 481 9.47 46.40 -5.18
CA GLY A 481 10.19 45.37 -5.93
C GLY A 481 11.03 44.36 -5.11
N GLU A 482 10.85 44.32 -3.79
CA GLU A 482 11.53 43.42 -2.83
C GLU A 482 10.69 42.16 -2.54
N ARG A 483 11.34 41.03 -2.19
CA ARG A 483 10.70 39.69 -2.16
C ARG A 483 9.89 39.39 -0.90
N THR A 484 10.33 39.90 0.24
CA THR A 484 9.54 39.89 1.49
C THR A 484 8.41 40.91 1.35
N PRO A 485 7.20 40.69 1.88
CA PRO A 485 6.22 41.77 2.02
C PRO A 485 6.78 42.91 2.90
N VAL A 486 6.33 44.15 2.68
CA VAL A 486 6.68 45.31 3.52
C VAL A 486 6.23 45.10 4.98
N ASP A 487 5.22 44.26 5.16
CA ASP A 487 4.52 43.98 6.40
C ASP A 487 4.34 42.45 6.57
N ASP A 488 5.44 41.77 6.88
CA ASP A 488 5.52 40.33 7.18
C ASP A 488 6.02 40.11 8.61
N GLY A 489 5.54 39.06 9.30
CA GLY A 489 5.99 38.68 10.63
C GLY A 489 7.50 38.46 10.77
N ALA A 490 8.24 38.17 9.69
CA ALA A 490 9.70 38.10 9.69
C ALA A 490 10.40 39.46 9.95
N THR A 491 9.69 40.59 9.80
CA THR A 491 10.22 41.96 10.01
C THR A 491 10.88 42.16 11.39
N ARG A 492 10.42 41.43 12.42
CA ARG A 492 11.04 41.41 13.75
C ARG A 492 12.50 40.91 13.76
N MET A 493 12.89 40.08 12.79
CA MET A 493 14.20 39.44 12.71
C MET A 493 15.26 40.29 12.01
N MET A 494 14.87 41.14 11.06
CA MET A 494 15.75 41.82 10.10
C MET A 494 16.83 42.73 10.76
N ASN A 495 16.62 43.16 12.00
CA ASN A 495 17.25 44.36 12.55
C ASN A 495 18.55 44.09 13.35
N TYR A 496 19.29 43.05 12.95
CA TYR A 496 20.49 42.63 13.70
C TYR A 496 21.59 43.71 13.69
N ARG A 497 21.79 44.37 12.55
CA ARG A 497 22.85 45.37 12.36
C ARG A 497 22.58 46.66 13.12
N SER A 498 21.34 47.14 13.07
CA SER A 498 20.92 48.42 13.63
C SER A 498 20.66 48.36 15.14
N GLN A 499 20.07 47.27 15.65
CA GLN A 499 19.51 47.22 17.00
C GLN A 499 20.11 46.13 17.91
N ALA A 500 21.45 45.99 17.91
CA ALA A 500 22.15 45.07 18.81
C ALA A 500 21.90 45.34 20.31
N SER A 501 21.63 46.59 20.70
CA SER A 501 21.27 46.98 22.07
C SER A 501 19.86 46.55 22.47
N TRP A 502 18.87 46.65 21.59
CA TRP A 502 17.50 46.14 21.80
C TRP A 502 17.52 44.62 22.01
N ARG A 503 18.23 43.88 21.14
CA ARG A 503 18.46 42.43 21.30
C ARG A 503 19.06 42.06 22.66
N ALA A 504 20.02 42.85 23.15
CA ALA A 504 20.62 42.66 24.47
C ALA A 504 19.62 42.94 25.63
N ALA A 505 18.74 43.94 25.48
CA ALA A 505 17.67 44.21 26.43
C ALA A 505 16.61 43.07 26.45
N CYS A 506 16.18 42.58 25.28
CA CYS A 506 15.29 41.41 25.19
C CYS A 506 15.91 40.16 25.84
N SER A 507 17.21 39.91 25.63
CA SER A 507 17.92 38.80 26.29
C SER A 507 17.99 38.98 27.81
N ALA A 508 18.18 40.21 28.31
CA ALA A 508 18.14 40.51 29.73
C ALA A 508 16.73 40.30 30.35
N LEU A 509 15.67 40.66 29.62
CA LEU A 509 14.27 40.47 30.04
C LEU A 509 13.90 38.98 30.07
N ALA A 510 14.22 38.22 29.02
CA ALA A 510 13.99 36.77 28.96
C ALA A 510 14.67 35.99 30.10
N ARG A 511 15.85 36.45 30.53
CA ARG A 511 16.64 35.89 31.64
C ARG A 511 16.26 36.47 33.02
N SER A 512 15.41 37.49 33.08
CA SER A 512 14.93 38.03 34.36
C SER A 512 13.96 37.04 35.03
N GLN A 513 14.06 36.88 36.35
CA GLN A 513 13.24 35.94 37.13
C GLN A 513 11.95 36.58 37.67
N ASN A 514 11.77 37.89 37.45
CA ASN A 514 10.68 38.69 38.00
C ASN A 514 9.66 39.13 36.93
N ALA A 515 9.89 38.77 35.66
CA ALA A 515 8.96 38.98 34.56
C ALA A 515 8.08 37.73 34.36
N GLU A 516 6.97 37.90 33.64
CA GLU A 516 5.99 36.84 33.41
C GLU A 516 6.50 35.79 32.39
N ASP A 517 6.07 34.53 32.43
CA ASP A 517 6.68 33.49 31.60
C ASP A 517 6.41 33.65 30.09
N PHE A 518 5.23 34.11 29.67
CA PHE A 518 4.98 34.45 28.26
C PHE A 518 5.71 35.73 27.85
N GLU A 519 5.83 36.73 28.74
CA GLU A 519 6.68 37.91 28.51
C GLU A 519 8.13 37.50 28.20
N ARG A 520 8.69 36.64 29.05
CA ARG A 520 10.05 36.12 28.92
C ARG A 520 10.21 35.28 27.66
N ALA A 521 9.21 34.48 27.29
CA ALA A 521 9.20 33.68 26.06
C ALA A 521 9.12 34.53 24.78
N VAL A 522 8.30 35.57 24.79
CA VAL A 522 8.17 36.56 23.70
C VAL A 522 9.51 37.27 23.48
N TYR A 523 10.15 37.80 24.53
CA TYR A 523 11.47 38.41 24.40
C TYR A 523 12.57 37.39 24.03
N ALA A 524 12.43 36.13 24.42
CA ALA A 524 13.35 35.06 24.01
C ALA A 524 13.30 34.83 22.48
N LEU A 525 12.10 34.70 21.90
CA LEU A 525 11.92 34.63 20.43
C LEU A 525 12.56 35.82 19.70
N LEU A 526 12.46 37.04 20.25
CA LEU A 526 13.00 38.24 19.60
C LEU A 526 14.53 38.34 19.65
N CYS A 527 15.20 37.70 20.62
CA CYS A 527 16.66 37.67 20.73
C CYS A 527 17.33 36.35 20.30
N GLY A 528 16.57 35.28 20.08
CA GLY A 528 17.09 33.95 19.74
C GLY A 528 17.47 33.09 20.96
N GLU A 529 17.05 33.48 22.16
CA GLU A 529 17.13 32.66 23.37
C GLU A 529 16.02 31.60 23.36
N THR A 530 16.26 30.42 23.93
CA THR A 530 15.30 29.30 23.85
C THR A 530 14.78 28.83 25.21
N GLU A 531 15.55 28.99 26.30
CA GLU A 531 15.23 28.40 27.61
C GLU A 531 13.91 28.93 28.21
N ALA A 532 13.60 30.21 28.02
CA ALA A 532 12.32 30.78 28.48
C ALA A 532 11.15 30.36 27.59
N ALA A 533 11.36 30.32 26.27
CA ALA A 533 10.32 29.96 25.31
C ALA A 533 9.88 28.49 25.44
N PHE A 534 10.81 27.54 25.62
CA PHE A 534 10.49 26.13 25.85
C PHE A 534 9.67 25.86 27.13
N LYS A 535 9.57 26.81 28.06
CA LYS A 535 8.75 26.65 29.28
C LYS A 535 7.25 26.86 29.02
N VAL A 536 6.91 27.69 28.03
CA VAL A 536 5.51 27.98 27.64
C VAL A 536 5.04 27.21 26.40
N CYS A 537 5.94 26.54 25.67
CA CYS A 537 5.60 25.67 24.54
C CYS A 537 4.64 24.55 24.99
N GLN A 538 3.57 24.33 24.21
CA GLN A 538 2.51 23.37 24.48
C GLN A 538 2.60 22.13 23.57
N ASN A 539 2.84 22.32 22.27
CA ASN A 539 2.86 21.25 21.27
C ASN A 539 4.24 21.09 20.59
N TRP A 540 4.40 20.09 19.74
CA TRP A 540 5.65 19.81 19.02
C TRP A 540 6.05 20.93 18.06
N ASP A 541 5.08 21.53 17.38
CA ASP A 541 5.29 22.65 16.44
C ASP A 541 5.90 23.87 17.15
N ASP A 542 5.51 24.18 18.39
CA ASP A 542 6.12 25.24 19.21
C ASP A 542 7.62 25.00 19.44
N TYR A 543 7.99 23.77 19.80
CA TYR A 543 9.38 23.40 20.05
C TYR A 543 10.22 23.54 18.77
N LEU A 544 9.68 23.15 17.61
CA LEU A 544 10.32 23.39 16.33
C LEU A 544 10.42 24.89 16.00
N TYR A 545 9.36 25.67 16.24
CA TYR A 545 9.35 27.10 15.93
C TYR A 545 10.40 27.87 16.72
N VAL A 546 10.49 27.63 18.03
CA VAL A 546 11.54 28.20 18.90
C VAL A 546 12.94 27.79 18.44
N TYR A 547 13.12 26.52 18.07
CA TYR A 547 14.39 26.02 17.56
C TYR A 547 14.81 26.73 16.26
N PHE A 548 13.96 26.71 15.22
CA PHE A 548 14.28 27.32 13.93
C PHE A 548 14.43 28.84 14.03
N ASN A 549 13.62 29.52 14.85
CA ASN A 549 13.78 30.94 15.17
C ASN A 549 15.20 31.23 15.72
N SER A 550 15.71 30.40 16.63
CA SER A 550 17.07 30.56 17.15
C SER A 550 18.17 30.30 16.11
N VAL A 551 17.99 29.29 15.24
CA VAL A 551 18.91 28.95 14.15
C VAL A 551 18.99 30.08 13.12
N VAL A 552 17.84 30.61 12.66
CA VAL A 552 17.78 31.72 11.69
C VAL A 552 18.44 32.97 12.27
N LEU A 553 18.15 33.34 13.51
CA LEU A 553 18.77 34.50 14.16
C LEU A 553 20.29 34.32 14.38
N SER A 554 20.75 33.10 14.67
CA SER A 554 22.19 32.78 14.78
C SER A 554 22.91 32.92 13.43
N ARG A 555 22.37 32.34 12.36
CA ARG A 555 22.97 32.42 11.01
C ARG A 555 22.94 33.84 10.47
N TYR A 556 21.85 34.59 10.70
CA TYR A 556 21.76 36.00 10.33
C TYR A 556 22.75 36.87 11.12
N GLN A 557 22.97 36.57 12.40
CA GLN A 557 24.07 37.14 13.18
C GLN A 557 25.44 36.81 12.52
N GLY A 558 25.65 35.59 12.05
CA GLY A 558 26.85 35.16 11.30
C GLY A 558 27.08 35.99 10.03
N PHE A 559 26.07 36.10 9.17
CA PHE A 559 26.07 36.94 7.96
C PHE A 559 26.39 38.40 8.28
N CYS A 560 25.71 38.99 9.28
CA CYS A 560 25.94 40.37 9.69
C CYS A 560 27.37 40.60 10.23
N LYS A 561 27.94 39.66 11.00
CA LYS A 561 29.34 39.72 11.46
C LYS A 561 30.31 39.69 10.27
N GLN A 562 30.05 38.89 9.23
CA GLN A 562 30.86 38.86 8.01
C GLN A 562 30.72 40.16 7.20
N PHE A 563 29.50 40.68 7.02
CA PHE A 563 29.27 41.95 6.32
C PHE A 563 29.92 43.14 7.03
N GLN A 564 29.87 43.18 8.38
CA GLN A 564 30.59 44.19 9.18
C GLN A 564 32.11 44.11 8.96
N ARG A 565 32.68 42.91 8.80
CA ARG A 565 34.11 42.75 8.41
C ARG A 565 34.36 43.25 6.99
N LYS A 566 33.49 42.95 6.01
CA LYS A 566 33.60 43.44 4.62
C LYS A 566 33.65 44.98 4.56
N LEU A 567 32.86 45.66 5.38
CA LEU A 567 32.84 47.13 5.46
C LEU A 567 34.11 47.76 6.08
N SER A 568 34.99 46.96 6.69
CA SER A 568 36.30 47.41 7.18
C SER A 568 37.43 47.30 6.15
N TYR A 569 37.17 46.72 4.97
CA TYR A 569 38.11 46.64 3.86
C TYR A 569 37.81 47.69 2.78
N SER A 570 38.66 47.78 1.75
CA SER A 570 38.40 48.64 0.58
C SER A 570 37.09 48.24 -0.11
N PRO A 571 36.23 49.19 -0.53
CA PRO A 571 35.05 48.90 -1.35
C PRO A 571 35.34 48.13 -2.64
N THR A 572 36.58 48.20 -3.14
CA THR A 572 37.05 47.53 -4.35
C THR A 572 37.50 46.08 -4.13
N THR A 573 37.59 45.59 -2.89
CA THR A 573 38.02 44.23 -2.60
C THR A 573 36.80 43.28 -2.67
N PRO A 574 36.74 42.36 -3.64
CA PRO A 574 35.68 41.34 -3.65
C PRO A 574 35.87 40.39 -2.48
N ILE A 575 34.82 40.18 -1.71
CA ILE A 575 34.74 39.24 -0.59
C ILE A 575 33.39 38.57 -0.71
N SER A 576 33.35 37.28 -1.03
CA SER A 576 32.14 36.47 -1.03
C SER A 576 31.68 36.18 0.41
N PHE A 577 30.39 35.88 0.57
CA PHE A 577 29.85 35.35 1.81
C PHE A 577 30.16 33.85 1.90
N VAL A 578 30.65 33.41 3.06
CA VAL A 578 30.84 31.98 3.36
C VAL A 578 29.73 31.56 4.33
N PRO A 579 28.71 30.78 3.90
CA PRO A 579 27.67 30.32 4.81
C PRO A 579 28.24 29.40 5.89
N GLU A 580 27.57 29.37 7.05
CA GLU A 580 27.85 28.39 8.09
C GLU A 580 27.45 26.98 7.61
N PRO A 581 28.07 25.88 8.11
CA PRO A 581 27.71 24.52 7.70
C PRO A 581 26.21 24.23 7.83
N VAL A 582 25.68 23.31 7.00
CA VAL A 582 24.25 22.95 7.02
C VAL A 582 23.89 22.20 8.30
N GLY A 583 22.80 22.59 8.94
CA GLY A 583 22.46 22.17 10.31
C GLY A 583 21.72 20.84 10.43
N TYR A 584 21.48 20.10 9.33
CA TYR A 584 20.64 18.89 9.33
C TYR A 584 21.02 17.87 10.42
N GLY A 585 22.32 17.68 10.69
CA GLY A 585 22.79 16.78 11.74
C GLY A 585 22.39 17.20 13.16
N ASP A 586 22.17 18.50 13.42
CA ASP A 586 21.71 19.02 14.71
C ASP A 586 20.17 19.13 14.77
N VAL A 587 19.51 19.36 13.63
CA VAL A 587 18.05 19.24 13.48
C VAL A 587 17.61 17.82 13.86
N ASN A 588 18.23 16.79 13.30
CA ASN A 588 17.91 15.38 13.60
C ASN A 588 18.11 15.03 15.09
N LYS A 589 19.16 15.57 15.74
CA LYS A 589 19.36 15.43 17.20
C LYS A 589 18.26 16.11 18.01
N PHE A 590 17.84 17.32 17.60
CA PHE A 590 16.79 18.05 18.29
C PHE A 590 15.45 17.34 18.20
N VAL A 591 15.08 16.83 17.02
CA VAL A 591 13.82 16.08 16.86
C VAL A 591 13.86 14.76 17.64
N LEU A 592 14.98 14.03 17.63
CA LEU A 592 15.15 12.85 18.49
C LEU A 592 14.99 13.19 19.98
N TYR A 593 15.51 14.33 20.43
CA TYR A 593 15.29 14.84 21.79
C TYR A 593 13.80 15.13 22.08
N THR A 594 13.03 15.66 21.11
CA THR A 594 11.59 15.88 21.33
C THR A 594 10.81 14.59 21.60
N LYS A 595 11.21 13.44 21.03
CA LYS A 595 10.62 12.13 21.36
C LYS A 595 10.84 11.73 22.82
N GLY A 596 11.94 12.16 23.43
CA GLY A 596 12.25 11.94 24.86
C GLY A 596 11.59 12.94 25.83
N ASN A 597 10.83 13.92 25.35
CA ASN A 597 10.29 15.00 26.19
C ASN A 597 8.96 14.60 26.87
N GLU A 598 8.79 14.94 28.15
CA GLU A 598 7.59 14.60 28.94
C GLU A 598 6.28 15.23 28.42
N ARG A 599 6.34 16.41 27.78
CA ARG A 599 5.16 17.11 27.25
C ARG A 599 4.83 16.68 25.83
N VAL A 600 5.79 16.78 24.93
CA VAL A 600 5.59 16.60 23.47
C VAL A 600 6.00 15.22 22.96
N GLY A 601 6.51 14.34 23.81
CA GLY A 601 7.03 13.03 23.40
C GLY A 601 5.99 12.07 22.84
N VAL A 602 4.70 12.23 23.18
CA VAL A 602 3.61 11.44 22.57
C VAL A 602 3.37 11.92 21.14
N GLU A 603 3.20 13.24 20.96
CA GLU A 603 3.03 13.85 19.64
C GLU A 603 4.24 13.60 18.73
N ALA A 604 5.46 13.73 19.25
CA ALA A 604 6.70 13.49 18.51
C ALA A 604 6.92 12.00 18.10
N ARG A 605 6.15 11.06 18.68
CA ARG A 605 6.13 9.64 18.27
C ARG A 605 5.05 9.31 17.23
N ASN A 606 4.12 10.21 16.96
CA ASN A 606 3.08 10.02 15.94
C ASN A 606 3.72 9.70 14.56
N PRO A 607 3.11 8.82 13.74
CA PRO A 607 3.65 8.45 12.43
C PRO A 607 3.91 9.63 11.49
N TYR A 608 2.91 10.50 11.32
CA TYR A 608 2.96 11.69 10.47
C TYR A 608 4.04 12.66 10.95
N ARG A 609 4.17 12.86 12.28
CA ARG A 609 5.26 13.68 12.86
C ARG A 609 6.64 13.03 12.65
N THR A 610 6.74 11.71 12.64
CA THR A 610 7.98 10.98 12.32
C THR A 610 8.36 11.08 10.84
N ILE A 611 7.38 11.15 9.93
CA ILE A 611 7.61 11.47 8.51
C ILE A 611 8.03 12.94 8.32
N GLN A 612 7.33 13.89 8.95
CA GLN A 612 7.69 15.32 8.95
C GLN A 612 9.11 15.54 9.49
N ALA A 613 9.51 14.83 10.55
CA ALA A 613 10.86 14.84 11.08
C ALA A 613 11.93 14.46 10.03
N ALA A 614 11.69 13.40 9.26
CA ALA A 614 12.60 12.96 8.21
C ALA A 614 12.73 14.00 7.07
N ILE A 615 11.63 14.66 6.70
CA ILE A 615 11.61 15.74 5.70
C ILE A 615 12.40 16.96 6.19
N ILE A 616 12.08 17.46 7.39
CA ILE A 616 12.71 18.64 8.03
C ILE A 616 14.21 18.42 8.25
N GLY A 617 14.60 17.24 8.71
CA GLY A 617 16.00 16.86 8.94
C GLY A 617 16.73 16.37 7.70
N LYS A 618 16.07 16.26 6.54
CA LYS A 618 16.53 15.55 5.32
C LYS A 618 17.16 14.18 5.61
N GLY A 619 16.65 13.48 6.63
CA GLY A 619 17.17 12.22 7.15
C GLY A 619 16.73 10.98 6.38
N TYR A 620 16.47 11.11 5.07
CA TYR A 620 15.75 10.13 4.26
C TYR A 620 16.37 8.73 4.29
N ASP A 621 17.68 8.62 4.07
CA ASP A 621 18.39 7.33 4.09
C ASP A 621 18.15 6.58 5.43
N SER A 622 18.35 7.27 6.55
CA SER A 622 18.16 6.70 7.90
C SER A 622 16.69 6.40 8.21
N PHE A 623 15.75 7.19 7.68
CA PHE A 623 14.32 6.98 7.86
C PHE A 623 13.86 5.73 7.12
N PHE A 624 14.05 5.65 5.79
CA PHE A 624 13.61 4.49 5.00
C PHE A 624 14.34 3.20 5.38
N HIS A 625 15.61 3.27 5.80
CA HIS A 625 16.32 2.09 6.33
C HIS A 625 15.71 1.55 7.62
N SER A 626 15.27 2.44 8.51
CA SER A 626 14.75 2.05 9.82
C SER A 626 13.26 1.68 9.76
N LEU A 627 12.50 2.31 8.85
CA LEU A 627 11.12 1.92 8.54
C LEU A 627 11.04 0.57 7.81
N ALA A 628 11.98 0.27 6.90
CA ALA A 628 12.05 -1.04 6.24
C ALA A 628 12.19 -2.20 7.25
N LYS A 629 12.98 -1.99 8.30
CA LYS A 629 13.10 -2.91 9.43
C LYS A 629 11.84 -2.99 10.27
N ALA A 630 11.17 -1.86 10.50
CA ALA A 630 9.89 -1.82 11.21
C ALA A 630 8.81 -2.63 10.48
N VAL A 631 8.64 -2.40 9.17
CA VAL A 631 7.73 -3.14 8.28
C VAL A 631 8.02 -4.65 8.31
N SER A 632 9.28 -5.04 8.20
CA SER A 632 9.71 -6.44 8.29
C SER A 632 9.44 -7.06 9.67
N GLN A 633 9.63 -6.32 10.77
CA GLN A 633 9.33 -6.78 12.12
C GLN A 633 7.82 -6.90 12.39
N VAL A 634 7.01 -5.96 11.89
CA VAL A 634 5.54 -6.01 11.97
C VAL A 634 5.00 -7.20 11.18
N ALA A 635 5.54 -7.46 9.99
CA ALA A 635 5.25 -8.66 9.21
C ALA A 635 5.59 -9.96 9.96
N ALA A 636 6.81 -10.06 10.52
CA ALA A 636 7.24 -11.23 11.29
C ALA A 636 6.40 -11.48 12.57
N ASN A 637 5.72 -10.44 13.09
CA ASN A 637 4.81 -10.52 14.22
C ASN A 637 3.38 -11.01 13.85
N LYS A 638 3.04 -11.17 12.56
CA LYS A 638 1.76 -11.74 12.08
C LYS A 638 1.93 -13.21 11.58
N PRO A 639 2.21 -14.20 12.46
CA PRO A 639 2.58 -15.57 12.03
C PRO A 639 1.49 -16.38 11.32
N GLU A 640 0.24 -15.89 11.30
CA GLU A 640 -0.90 -16.54 10.64
C GLU A 640 -1.04 -16.15 9.15
N GLN A 641 -0.33 -15.12 8.68
CA GLN A 641 -0.33 -14.65 7.28
C GLN A 641 0.99 -15.03 6.59
N SER A 642 0.92 -15.80 5.49
CA SER A 642 2.10 -16.17 4.70
C SER A 642 2.65 -14.96 3.94
N THR A 643 3.60 -14.25 4.55
CA THR A 643 3.97 -12.90 4.15
C THR A 643 5.20 -12.87 3.24
N PHE A 644 5.10 -12.17 2.11
CA PHE A 644 6.17 -12.02 1.10
C PHE A 644 7.20 -10.90 1.42
N ILE A 645 7.00 -10.16 2.50
CA ILE A 645 7.94 -9.11 2.97
C ILE A 645 9.24 -9.79 3.44
N PRO A 646 10.43 -9.37 2.95
CA PRO A 646 11.70 -9.97 3.37
C PRO A 646 11.98 -9.82 4.87
N ASP A 647 12.54 -10.87 5.51
CA ASP A 647 13.08 -10.80 6.88
C ASP A 647 14.37 -9.97 6.89
N MET A 648 14.32 -8.84 7.61
CA MET A 648 15.40 -7.86 7.73
C MET A 648 16.16 -7.97 9.05
N SER A 649 16.28 -9.18 9.61
CA SER A 649 17.10 -9.56 10.78
C SER A 649 16.87 -8.73 12.05
N PRO A 650 16.33 -9.30 13.15
CA PRO A 650 15.81 -8.52 14.29
C PRO A 650 16.89 -7.76 15.08
N THR A 651 17.25 -6.57 14.60
CA THR A 651 17.92 -5.51 15.35
C THR A 651 16.87 -4.59 15.94
N GLY A 652 16.95 -4.24 17.23
CA GLY A 652 15.96 -3.40 17.90
C GLY A 652 15.61 -2.12 17.12
N VAL A 653 14.35 -2.02 16.71
CA VAL A 653 13.75 -0.86 16.04
C VAL A 653 13.23 0.12 17.09
N ASP A 654 13.15 1.42 16.75
CA ASP A 654 12.54 2.44 17.61
C ASP A 654 11.00 2.30 17.60
N ASP A 655 10.37 2.34 18.77
CA ASP A 655 8.92 2.14 18.94
C ASP A 655 8.07 3.04 18.01
N SER A 656 8.50 4.27 17.75
CA SER A 656 7.74 5.18 16.86
C SER A 656 7.79 4.77 15.40
N LEU A 657 8.82 4.04 14.96
CA LEU A 657 8.88 3.47 13.61
C LEU A 657 8.06 2.20 13.50
N LEU A 658 7.93 1.41 14.57
CA LEU A 658 6.97 0.29 14.62
C LEU A 658 5.54 0.83 14.49
N ILE A 659 5.15 1.84 15.28
CA ILE A 659 3.85 2.52 15.14
C ILE A 659 3.67 3.16 13.75
N THR A 660 4.76 3.60 13.09
CA THR A 660 4.72 4.12 11.71
C THR A 660 4.53 3.00 10.66
N ALA A 661 4.95 1.77 10.95
CA ALA A 661 4.78 0.61 10.08
C ALA A 661 3.44 -0.13 10.30
N GLU A 662 2.82 0.06 11.47
CA GLU A 662 1.47 -0.44 11.80
C GLU A 662 0.34 0.47 11.26
N ASP A 663 0.64 1.74 10.92
CA ASP A 663 -0.34 2.70 10.39
C ASP A 663 -0.34 2.71 8.85
N ASN A 664 -1.42 2.20 8.23
CA ASN A 664 -1.52 2.01 6.79
C ASN A 664 -1.41 3.30 5.98
N ASP A 665 -1.92 4.42 6.50
CA ASP A 665 -1.81 5.73 5.87
C ASP A 665 -0.36 6.24 5.92
N ALA A 666 0.34 6.06 7.04
CA ALA A 666 1.75 6.42 7.16
C ALA A 666 2.65 5.60 6.21
N VAL A 667 2.36 4.30 6.02
CA VAL A 667 3.06 3.44 5.03
C VAL A 667 2.76 3.89 3.59
N ARG A 668 1.53 4.32 3.27
CA ARG A 668 1.21 5.01 1.99
C ARG A 668 2.08 6.25 1.83
N ILE A 669 2.00 7.19 2.78
CA ILE A 669 2.69 8.48 2.72
C ILE A 669 4.21 8.27 2.59
N ALA A 670 4.81 7.34 3.34
CA ALA A 670 6.22 7.00 3.24
C ALA A 670 6.59 6.43 1.85
N THR A 671 5.74 5.58 1.25
CA THR A 671 5.94 5.02 -0.09
C THR A 671 5.90 6.10 -1.18
N HIS A 672 4.88 6.98 -1.16
CA HIS A 672 4.81 8.09 -2.13
C HIS A 672 5.89 9.16 -1.88
N LEU A 673 6.28 9.40 -0.62
CA LEU A 673 7.43 10.24 -0.29
C LEU A 673 8.71 9.66 -0.89
N TYR A 674 8.97 8.36 -0.73
CA TYR A 674 10.15 7.67 -1.28
C TYR A 674 10.27 7.87 -2.80
N VAL A 675 9.18 7.65 -3.55
CA VAL A 675 9.15 7.88 -5.00
C VAL A 675 9.54 9.33 -5.34
N VAL A 676 8.94 10.31 -4.66
CA VAL A 676 9.25 11.74 -4.86
C VAL A 676 10.71 12.04 -4.54
N VAL A 677 11.20 11.68 -3.35
CA VAL A 677 12.55 12.09 -2.92
C VAL A 677 13.67 11.32 -3.63
N ASN A 678 13.39 10.11 -4.14
CA ASN A 678 14.26 9.39 -5.06
C ASN A 678 14.34 10.09 -6.41
N SER A 679 13.20 10.49 -7.01
CA SER A 679 13.16 11.22 -8.29
C SER A 679 13.86 12.59 -8.24
N LEU A 680 13.97 13.19 -7.06
CA LEU A 680 14.66 14.45 -6.79
C LEU A 680 16.15 14.29 -6.40
N GLY A 681 16.66 13.06 -6.31
CA GLY A 681 18.04 12.77 -5.92
C GLY A 681 18.39 13.14 -4.47
N TYR A 682 17.42 13.13 -3.57
CA TYR A 682 17.63 13.36 -2.13
C TYR A 682 17.95 12.08 -1.34
N VAL A 683 17.99 10.93 -2.02
CA VAL A 683 18.18 9.60 -1.46
C VAL A 683 19.37 8.93 -2.15
N ARG A 684 20.07 8.04 -1.46
CA ARG A 684 21.15 7.24 -2.03
C ARG A 684 20.69 6.35 -3.19
N ALA A 685 21.42 6.42 -4.31
CA ALA A 685 21.16 5.67 -5.55
C ALA A 685 21.98 4.37 -5.69
N ASP A 686 22.53 3.81 -4.60
CA ASP A 686 23.20 2.50 -4.65
C ASP A 686 22.21 1.34 -4.52
N SER A 687 22.50 0.22 -5.18
CA SER A 687 21.56 -0.91 -5.29
C SER A 687 21.18 -1.52 -3.93
N GLN A 688 22.13 -1.58 -2.98
CA GLN A 688 21.89 -2.09 -1.63
C GLN A 688 20.90 -1.20 -0.87
N PHE A 689 21.02 0.13 -1.00
CA PHE A 689 20.03 1.03 -0.44
C PHE A 689 18.67 0.91 -1.16
N PHE A 690 18.67 0.83 -2.50
CA PHE A 690 17.45 0.71 -3.30
C PHE A 690 16.64 -0.55 -2.95
N GLU A 691 17.29 -1.73 -2.93
CA GLU A 691 16.68 -3.00 -2.49
C GLU A 691 16.10 -2.92 -1.07
N LEU A 692 16.84 -2.30 -0.15
CA LEU A 692 16.42 -2.18 1.25
C LEU A 692 15.25 -1.19 1.42
N ALA A 693 15.30 -0.03 0.77
CA ALA A 693 14.22 0.95 0.82
C ALA A 693 12.95 0.46 0.10
N SER A 694 13.08 -0.40 -0.91
CA SER A 694 11.95 -1.07 -1.55
C SER A 694 11.12 -1.95 -0.60
N VAL A 695 11.66 -2.42 0.53
CA VAL A 695 10.87 -3.14 1.55
C VAL A 695 9.72 -2.28 2.10
N ASN A 696 9.86 -0.95 2.15
CA ASN A 696 8.75 -0.05 2.51
C ASN A 696 7.60 -0.11 1.49
N VAL A 697 7.95 -0.17 0.19
CA VAL A 697 6.98 -0.29 -0.92
C VAL A 697 6.32 -1.66 -0.91
N ILE A 698 7.07 -2.72 -0.57
CA ILE A 698 6.53 -4.08 -0.40
C ILE A 698 5.56 -4.14 0.80
N GLY A 699 5.85 -3.41 1.89
CA GLY A 699 4.90 -3.20 2.98
C GLY A 699 3.60 -2.53 2.51
N TYR A 700 3.67 -1.51 1.66
CA TYR A 700 2.46 -0.90 1.10
C TYR A 700 1.71 -1.84 0.16
N ILE A 701 2.40 -2.69 -0.61
CA ILE A 701 1.78 -3.72 -1.44
C ILE A 701 1.04 -4.77 -0.57
N ALA A 702 1.57 -5.14 0.59
CA ALA A 702 0.85 -5.99 1.55
C ALA A 702 -0.42 -5.30 2.09
N ASN A 703 -0.37 -4.00 2.36
CA ASN A 703 -1.55 -3.23 2.77
C ASN A 703 -2.61 -3.14 1.65
N LEU A 704 -2.20 -3.15 0.37
CA LEU A 704 -3.12 -3.22 -0.78
C LEU A 704 -3.75 -4.62 -0.94
N GLU A 705 -2.98 -5.68 -0.69
CA GLU A 705 -3.48 -7.06 -0.68
C GLU A 705 -4.48 -7.29 0.48
N GLU A 706 -4.15 -6.87 1.70
CA GLU A 706 -5.03 -6.95 2.88
C GLU A 706 -6.31 -6.10 2.72
N ALA A 707 -6.28 -5.07 1.86
CA ALA A 707 -7.45 -4.28 1.44
C ALA A 707 -8.20 -4.84 0.20
N GLY A 708 -7.68 -5.88 -0.45
CA GLY A 708 -8.26 -6.47 -1.67
C GLY A 708 -8.06 -5.66 -2.97
N LEU A 709 -7.26 -4.59 -2.95
CA LEU A 709 -7.02 -3.67 -4.08
C LEU A 709 -5.92 -4.19 -5.02
N VAL A 710 -6.13 -5.41 -5.53
CA VAL A 710 -5.13 -6.17 -6.29
C VAL A 710 -4.77 -5.57 -7.64
N ASP A 711 -5.68 -4.81 -8.25
CA ASP A 711 -5.49 -4.12 -9.54
C ASP A 711 -4.44 -3.01 -9.46
N LEU A 712 -4.25 -2.40 -8.30
CA LEU A 712 -3.23 -1.37 -8.08
C LEU A 712 -1.81 -1.97 -7.91
N ILE A 713 -1.70 -3.24 -7.55
CA ILE A 713 -0.41 -3.88 -7.18
C ILE A 713 0.64 -3.82 -8.31
N PRO A 714 0.34 -4.08 -9.60
CA PRO A 714 1.33 -3.96 -10.69
C PRO A 714 1.93 -2.54 -10.83
N SER A 715 1.16 -1.49 -10.55
CA SER A 715 1.62 -0.09 -10.62
C SER A 715 2.67 0.25 -9.55
N TYR A 716 2.60 -0.41 -8.38
CA TYR A 716 3.58 -0.28 -7.29
C TYR A 716 4.72 -1.31 -7.38
N ALA A 717 4.45 -2.53 -7.83
CA ALA A 717 5.47 -3.57 -8.00
C ALA A 717 6.53 -3.20 -9.05
N SER A 718 6.16 -2.42 -10.06
CA SER A 718 7.08 -1.81 -11.05
C SER A 718 7.95 -0.66 -10.49
N LEU A 719 7.88 -0.36 -9.18
CA LEU A 719 8.83 0.51 -8.47
C LEU A 719 9.97 -0.27 -7.79
N LEU A 720 9.90 -1.60 -7.77
CA LEU A 720 10.84 -2.49 -7.09
C LEU A 720 12.00 -2.90 -8.02
N PRO A 721 13.15 -3.37 -7.49
CA PRO A 721 14.11 -4.13 -8.27
C PRO A 721 13.42 -5.34 -8.91
N SER A 722 13.70 -5.64 -10.18
CA SER A 722 12.99 -6.67 -10.95
C SER A 722 12.91 -8.02 -10.23
N HIS A 723 14.00 -8.47 -9.61
CA HIS A 723 14.03 -9.73 -8.87
C HIS A 723 13.10 -9.73 -7.62
N MET A 724 12.91 -8.57 -6.98
CA MET A 724 11.95 -8.42 -5.88
C MET A 724 10.53 -8.35 -6.44
N ALA A 725 10.31 -7.63 -7.54
CA ALA A 725 9.01 -7.58 -8.23
C ALA A 725 8.52 -8.98 -8.62
N HIS A 726 9.39 -9.80 -9.23
CA HIS A 726 9.04 -11.18 -9.62
C HIS A 726 8.70 -12.06 -8.41
N SER A 727 9.47 -11.95 -7.32
CA SER A 727 9.26 -12.71 -6.09
C SER A 727 7.96 -12.33 -5.37
N VAL A 728 7.65 -11.02 -5.29
CA VAL A 728 6.46 -10.48 -4.63
C VAL A 728 5.21 -10.79 -5.45
N LEU A 729 5.20 -10.44 -6.75
CA LEU A 729 4.09 -10.75 -7.65
C LEU A 729 3.87 -12.26 -7.75
N GLY A 730 4.94 -13.06 -7.81
CA GLY A 730 4.84 -14.52 -7.85
C GLY A 730 4.11 -15.12 -6.62
N GLN A 731 4.25 -14.51 -5.44
CA GLN A 731 3.57 -14.94 -4.22
C GLN A 731 2.12 -14.43 -4.16
N ILE A 732 1.85 -13.18 -4.53
CA ILE A 732 0.50 -12.57 -4.51
C ILE A 732 -0.42 -13.26 -5.54
N LEU A 733 0.06 -13.42 -6.77
CA LEU A 733 -0.76 -13.93 -7.88
C LEU A 733 -1.27 -15.38 -7.65
N ILE A 734 -0.62 -16.18 -6.80
CA ILE A 734 -1.02 -17.59 -6.60
C ILE A 734 -2.35 -17.76 -5.85
N GLU A 735 -2.75 -16.78 -5.04
CA GLU A 735 -4.02 -16.82 -4.31
C GLU A 735 -5.20 -16.24 -5.10
N ILE A 736 -4.94 -15.61 -6.25
CA ILE A 736 -5.97 -15.04 -7.10
C ILE A 736 -6.56 -16.14 -7.99
N VAL A 737 -7.83 -16.48 -7.75
CA VAL A 737 -8.55 -17.56 -8.46
C VAL A 737 -9.43 -17.04 -9.62
N ASP A 738 -10.03 -15.84 -9.51
CA ASP A 738 -10.97 -15.33 -10.52
C ASP A 738 -10.32 -15.10 -11.91
N PRO A 739 -10.74 -15.81 -12.97
CA PRO A 739 -10.27 -15.60 -14.34
C PRO A 739 -10.40 -14.16 -14.86
N ARG A 740 -11.36 -13.38 -14.37
CA ARG A 740 -11.56 -11.97 -14.77
C ARG A 740 -10.43 -11.10 -14.21
N VAL A 741 -10.14 -11.25 -12.92
CA VAL A 741 -9.02 -10.57 -12.25
C VAL A 741 -7.68 -11.01 -12.85
N ARG A 742 -7.48 -12.30 -13.14
CA ARG A 742 -6.27 -12.78 -13.83
C ARG A 742 -6.04 -12.08 -15.18
N LYS A 743 -7.08 -11.99 -16.02
CA LYS A 743 -7.02 -11.26 -17.32
C LYS A 743 -6.79 -9.76 -17.15
N LEU A 744 -7.29 -9.14 -16.09
CA LEU A 744 -7.03 -7.73 -15.78
C LEU A 744 -5.56 -7.51 -15.37
N LEU A 745 -5.03 -8.36 -14.48
CA LEU A 745 -3.67 -8.22 -13.95
C LEU A 745 -2.58 -8.44 -15.01
N VAL A 746 -2.75 -9.39 -15.94
CA VAL A 746 -1.84 -9.54 -17.09
C VAL A 746 -1.74 -8.23 -17.89
N ARG A 747 -2.88 -7.66 -18.29
CA ARG A 747 -2.93 -6.39 -19.03
C ARG A 747 -2.31 -5.22 -18.27
N LEU A 748 -2.44 -5.20 -16.94
CA LEU A 748 -1.84 -4.17 -16.09
C LEU A 748 -0.33 -4.38 -15.89
N MET A 749 0.16 -5.63 -15.90
CA MET A 749 1.59 -5.94 -15.91
C MET A 749 2.24 -5.58 -17.25
N GLU A 750 1.60 -5.90 -18.38
CA GLU A 750 2.00 -5.47 -19.73
C GLU A 750 2.10 -3.94 -19.83
N LYS A 751 1.06 -3.23 -19.38
CA LYS A 751 1.01 -1.75 -19.34
C LYS A 751 2.15 -1.12 -18.51
N GLN A 752 2.73 -1.85 -17.56
CA GLN A 752 3.77 -1.38 -16.63
C GLN A 752 5.16 -1.96 -16.94
N ASP A 753 5.35 -2.60 -18.12
CA ASP A 753 6.63 -3.19 -18.58
C ASP A 753 7.23 -4.24 -17.61
N LEU A 754 6.37 -5.08 -17.02
CA LEU A 754 6.75 -6.17 -16.12
C LEU A 754 6.91 -7.50 -16.88
N ASP A 755 8.07 -8.16 -16.73
CA ASP A 755 8.36 -9.48 -17.32
C ASP A 755 7.52 -10.59 -16.66
N ILE A 756 6.33 -10.85 -17.22
CA ILE A 756 5.38 -11.86 -16.74
C ILE A 756 5.99 -13.27 -16.82
N GLU A 757 6.84 -13.56 -17.81
CA GLU A 757 7.49 -14.87 -17.90
C GLU A 757 8.47 -15.06 -16.73
N ALA A 758 9.21 -14.02 -16.35
CA ALA A 758 10.05 -14.06 -15.15
C ALA A 758 9.25 -14.21 -13.85
N VAL A 759 8.14 -13.49 -13.71
CA VAL A 759 7.25 -13.63 -12.54
C VAL A 759 6.77 -15.08 -12.39
N LEU A 760 6.20 -15.66 -13.44
CA LEU A 760 5.69 -17.04 -13.40
C LEU A 760 6.82 -18.08 -13.28
N ARG A 761 7.99 -17.82 -13.87
CA ARG A 761 9.19 -18.66 -13.75
C ARG A 761 9.77 -18.68 -12.33
N ASP A 762 9.71 -17.56 -11.61
CA ASP A 762 10.19 -17.47 -10.23
C ASP A 762 9.14 -17.96 -9.22
N GLN A 763 7.85 -17.71 -9.47
CA GLN A 763 6.71 -18.37 -8.79
C GLN A 763 6.85 -19.90 -8.87
N TRP A 764 7.08 -20.45 -10.07
CA TRP A 764 7.24 -21.89 -10.28
C TRP A 764 8.39 -22.47 -9.45
N LYS A 765 9.55 -21.80 -9.41
CA LYS A 765 10.71 -22.23 -8.60
C LYS A 765 10.38 -22.25 -7.11
N TRP A 766 9.73 -21.20 -6.61
CA TRP A 766 9.38 -21.06 -5.19
C TRP A 766 8.42 -22.16 -4.72
N ILE A 767 7.36 -22.44 -5.49
CA ILE A 767 6.41 -23.51 -5.18
C ILE A 767 7.10 -24.89 -5.33
N SER A 768 7.85 -25.12 -6.41
CA SER A 768 8.56 -26.38 -6.63
C SER A 768 9.57 -26.70 -5.52
N ALA A 769 10.29 -25.70 -5.01
CA ALA A 769 11.23 -25.84 -3.89
C ALA A 769 10.52 -26.09 -2.54
N SER A 770 9.23 -25.78 -2.44
CA SER A 770 8.39 -26.03 -1.26
C SER A 770 7.78 -27.44 -1.24
N ILE A 771 7.87 -28.19 -2.34
CA ILE A 771 7.42 -29.58 -2.41
C ILE A 771 8.56 -30.51 -2.00
N SER A 772 8.33 -31.34 -0.98
CA SER A 772 9.28 -32.38 -0.56
C SER A 772 9.67 -33.31 -1.72
N PRO A 773 10.95 -33.75 -1.81
CA PRO A 773 11.35 -34.74 -2.80
C PRO A 773 10.49 -36.01 -2.67
N ILE A 774 10.22 -36.67 -3.82
CA ILE A 774 9.23 -37.75 -3.92
C ILE A 774 9.56 -38.88 -2.94
N ASP A 775 8.74 -39.01 -1.89
CA ASP A 775 8.89 -40.04 -0.89
C ASP A 775 8.28 -41.37 -1.39
N HIS A 776 9.13 -42.18 -2.04
CA HIS A 776 8.79 -43.52 -2.51
C HIS A 776 8.37 -44.50 -1.40
N SER A 777 8.37 -44.11 -0.11
CA SER A 777 7.86 -44.94 0.98
C SER A 777 6.33 -44.89 1.15
N ARG A 778 5.65 -43.92 0.52
CA ARG A 778 4.18 -43.91 0.47
C ARG A 778 3.69 -45.14 -0.30
N ALA A 779 2.86 -45.96 0.35
CA ALA A 779 2.35 -47.19 -0.22
C ALA A 779 1.60 -46.91 -1.53
N ARG A 780 2.07 -47.50 -2.64
CA ARG A 780 1.39 -47.45 -3.93
C ARG A 780 -0.05 -47.91 -3.76
N VAL A 781 -1.01 -47.18 -4.33
CA VAL A 781 -2.46 -47.43 -4.17
C VAL A 781 -2.88 -48.58 -5.08
N THR A 782 -2.37 -49.78 -4.78
CA THR A 782 -2.64 -51.02 -5.52
C THR A 782 -3.54 -51.94 -4.70
N TYR A 783 -4.59 -52.50 -5.29
CA TYR A 783 -5.48 -53.43 -4.58
C TYR A 783 -5.77 -54.72 -5.39
N PRO A 784 -5.86 -55.89 -4.73
CA PRO A 784 -6.16 -57.14 -5.41
C PRO A 784 -7.60 -57.13 -5.92
N LYS A 785 -7.79 -57.26 -7.23
CA LYS A 785 -9.11 -57.41 -7.87
C LYS A 785 -9.65 -58.83 -7.76
N VAL A 786 -8.81 -59.81 -7.45
CA VAL A 786 -9.22 -61.20 -7.16
C VAL A 786 -9.04 -61.48 -5.67
N ILE A 787 -10.15 -61.72 -4.97
CA ILE A 787 -10.18 -62.01 -3.54
C ILE A 787 -10.48 -63.49 -3.33
N SER A 788 -9.74 -64.14 -2.42
CA SER A 788 -10.04 -65.51 -1.99
C SER A 788 -10.91 -65.47 -0.71
N ARG A 789 -12.12 -66.03 -0.77
CA ARG A 789 -12.97 -66.23 0.41
C ARG A 789 -12.31 -67.23 1.38
N LYS A 790 -12.78 -67.22 2.63
CA LYS A 790 -12.34 -68.16 3.68
C LYS A 790 -12.56 -69.64 3.29
N ASP A 791 -13.51 -69.88 2.40
CA ASP A 791 -13.89 -71.20 1.88
C ASP A 791 -13.03 -71.66 0.70
N GLY A 792 -11.96 -70.93 0.35
CA GLY A 792 -11.03 -71.22 -0.75
C GLY A 792 -11.50 -70.75 -2.13
N ASN A 793 -12.78 -70.41 -2.29
CA ASN A 793 -13.33 -69.89 -3.54
C ASN A 793 -12.77 -68.50 -3.88
N ARG A 794 -12.37 -68.32 -5.16
CA ARG A 794 -11.95 -67.03 -5.72
C ARG A 794 -13.13 -66.29 -6.35
N GLU A 795 -13.17 -64.98 -6.12
CA GLU A 795 -14.17 -64.04 -6.63
C GLU A 795 -13.51 -62.74 -7.06
N LEU A 796 -14.19 -62.01 -7.94
CA LEU A 796 -13.81 -60.65 -8.31
C LEU A 796 -14.21 -59.67 -7.20
N ALA A 797 -13.42 -58.61 -7.03
CA ALA A 797 -13.78 -57.45 -6.24
C ALA A 797 -14.58 -56.46 -7.11
N PRO A 798 -15.62 -55.79 -6.57
CA PRO A 798 -16.27 -54.69 -7.27
C PRO A 798 -15.31 -53.51 -7.45
N VAL A 799 -15.51 -52.74 -8.51
CA VAL A 799 -14.78 -51.50 -8.79
C VAL A 799 -14.95 -50.52 -7.62
N LYS A 800 -13.86 -49.89 -7.16
CA LYS A 800 -13.87 -49.03 -5.97
C LYS A 800 -14.37 -47.61 -6.30
N ASN A 801 -15.48 -47.21 -5.67
CA ASN A 801 -16.14 -45.89 -5.79
C ASN A 801 -15.41 -44.71 -5.08
N ASP A 802 -14.15 -44.90 -4.69
CA ASP A 802 -13.31 -43.89 -4.01
C ASP A 802 -11.84 -44.32 -4.15
N PHE A 803 -11.38 -44.52 -5.39
CA PHE A 803 -10.01 -44.94 -5.69
C PHE A 803 -9.07 -43.76 -5.84
N ILE A 804 -9.51 -42.71 -6.52
CA ILE A 804 -8.74 -41.48 -6.76
C ILE A 804 -8.69 -40.59 -5.51
N GLY A 805 -9.79 -40.58 -4.74
CA GLY A 805 -10.01 -39.66 -3.63
C GLY A 805 -10.47 -38.27 -4.09
N ASN A 806 -10.98 -37.48 -3.14
CA ASN A 806 -11.49 -36.12 -3.37
C ASN A 806 -10.65 -35.02 -2.73
N ASP A 807 -9.82 -35.34 -1.72
CA ASP A 807 -8.99 -34.35 -1.02
C ASP A 807 -7.71 -34.02 -1.81
N THR A 808 -7.52 -32.76 -2.14
CA THR A 808 -6.26 -32.20 -2.69
C THR A 808 -5.55 -31.36 -1.63
N ALA A 809 -4.24 -31.57 -1.42
CA ALA A 809 -3.49 -30.75 -0.47
C ALA A 809 -3.23 -29.34 -1.03
N VAL A 810 -3.22 -28.32 -0.16
CA VAL A 810 -3.05 -26.90 -0.53
C VAL A 810 -1.78 -26.64 -1.36
N VAL A 811 -0.70 -27.40 -1.13
CA VAL A 811 0.55 -27.29 -1.91
C VAL A 811 0.39 -27.82 -3.34
N ASP A 812 -0.41 -28.88 -3.52
CA ASP A 812 -0.70 -29.45 -4.85
C ASP A 812 -1.68 -28.55 -5.63
N ASP A 813 -2.69 -27.99 -4.95
CA ASP A 813 -3.57 -26.96 -5.54
C ASP A 813 -2.78 -25.72 -5.97
N ARG A 814 -1.87 -25.21 -5.13
CA ARG A 814 -0.99 -24.08 -5.48
C ARG A 814 -0.12 -24.36 -6.72
N ILE A 815 0.44 -25.56 -6.90
CA ILE A 815 1.25 -25.83 -8.11
C ILE A 815 0.40 -26.09 -9.36
N ILE A 816 -0.87 -26.49 -9.22
CA ILE A 816 -1.83 -26.48 -10.32
C ILE A 816 -2.13 -25.02 -10.74
N ARG A 817 -2.39 -24.12 -9.77
CA ARG A 817 -2.63 -22.69 -10.03
C ARG A 817 -1.47 -21.99 -10.75
N SER A 818 -0.21 -22.33 -10.46
CA SER A 818 0.94 -21.73 -11.19
C SER A 818 1.03 -22.21 -12.64
N LEU A 819 0.48 -23.38 -12.98
CA LEU A 819 0.27 -23.81 -14.36
C LEU A 819 -0.93 -23.09 -14.99
N GLU A 820 -2.03 -22.90 -14.26
CA GLU A 820 -3.21 -22.16 -14.72
C GLU A 820 -2.88 -20.74 -15.21
N TRP A 821 -1.96 -20.04 -14.53
CA TRP A 821 -1.53 -18.69 -14.92
C TRP A 821 -0.94 -18.61 -16.34
N LEU A 822 -0.34 -19.69 -16.86
CA LEU A 822 0.19 -19.73 -18.22
C LEU A 822 -0.92 -19.71 -19.29
N ARG A 823 -2.17 -20.06 -18.97
CA ARG A 823 -3.33 -19.90 -19.90
C ARG A 823 -3.65 -18.44 -20.22
N TYR A 824 -3.12 -17.50 -19.44
CA TYR A 824 -3.41 -16.07 -19.55
C TYR A 824 -2.29 -15.28 -20.23
N VAL A 825 -1.23 -15.96 -20.70
CA VAL A 825 -0.03 -15.35 -21.30
C VAL A 825 0.22 -15.99 -22.67
N ASP A 826 0.42 -15.16 -23.69
CA ASP A 826 0.59 -15.64 -25.06
C ASP A 826 1.86 -16.50 -25.25
N GLY A 827 1.78 -17.42 -26.21
CA GLY A 827 2.90 -18.28 -26.62
C GLY A 827 3.27 -19.43 -25.67
N GLN A 828 2.62 -19.57 -24.50
CA GLN A 828 3.05 -20.50 -23.45
C GLN A 828 2.72 -21.99 -23.68
N TRP A 829 2.14 -22.40 -24.83
CA TRP A 829 1.70 -23.79 -25.08
C TRP A 829 2.76 -24.85 -24.74
N GLY A 830 3.96 -24.76 -25.35
CA GLY A 830 5.05 -25.72 -25.09
C GLY A 830 5.53 -25.71 -23.63
N ARG A 831 5.35 -24.60 -22.91
CA ARG A 831 5.65 -24.48 -21.47
C ARG A 831 4.57 -25.17 -20.63
N ILE A 832 3.29 -24.98 -20.98
CA ILE A 832 2.15 -25.68 -20.36
C ILE A 832 2.31 -27.19 -20.51
N CYS A 833 2.54 -27.69 -21.73
CA CYS A 833 2.67 -29.13 -21.97
C CYS A 833 3.89 -29.75 -21.24
N HIS A 834 5.03 -29.05 -21.24
CA HIS A 834 6.24 -29.52 -20.54
C HIS A 834 6.06 -29.57 -19.02
N LEU A 835 5.49 -28.53 -18.41
CA LEU A 835 5.27 -28.47 -16.97
C LEU A 835 4.09 -29.34 -16.51
N GLY A 836 3.02 -29.43 -17.30
CA GLY A 836 1.91 -30.36 -17.06
C GLY A 836 2.36 -31.82 -17.10
N THR A 837 3.23 -32.18 -18.07
CA THR A 837 3.90 -33.50 -18.07
C THR A 837 4.70 -33.74 -16.79
N GLN A 838 5.42 -32.74 -16.28
CA GLN A 838 6.15 -32.85 -15.01
C GLN A 838 5.21 -33.06 -13.81
N LEU A 839 4.10 -32.30 -13.73
CA LEU A 839 3.12 -32.45 -12.65
C LEU A 839 2.42 -33.81 -12.68
N TYR A 840 1.95 -34.27 -13.84
CA TYR A 840 1.35 -35.60 -13.93
C TYR A 840 2.33 -36.69 -13.48
N LYS A 841 3.58 -36.68 -13.98
CA LYS A 841 4.60 -37.64 -13.52
C LYS A 841 4.83 -37.55 -12.01
N GLN A 842 4.94 -36.34 -11.45
CA GLN A 842 5.14 -36.12 -10.02
C GLN A 842 3.95 -36.61 -9.19
N PHE A 843 2.71 -36.36 -9.62
CA PHE A 843 1.50 -36.82 -8.94
C PHE A 843 1.36 -38.35 -8.98
N TYR A 844 1.57 -38.99 -10.15
CA TYR A 844 1.55 -40.45 -10.26
C TYR A 844 2.66 -41.12 -9.42
N LEU A 845 3.91 -40.65 -9.50
CA LEU A 845 5.03 -41.22 -8.73
C LEU A 845 4.91 -40.99 -7.22
N ALA A 846 4.14 -39.98 -6.79
CA ALA A 846 3.80 -39.74 -5.38
C ALA A 846 2.46 -40.37 -4.93
N GLY A 847 1.76 -41.08 -5.81
CA GLY A 847 0.46 -41.72 -5.54
C GLY A 847 -0.73 -40.74 -5.37
N LYS A 848 -0.59 -39.48 -5.80
CA LYS A 848 -1.57 -38.40 -5.60
C LYS A 848 -2.60 -38.31 -6.73
N LEU A 849 -3.45 -39.34 -6.86
CA LEU A 849 -4.44 -39.39 -7.95
C LEU A 849 -5.43 -38.20 -7.90
N SER A 850 -5.87 -37.75 -6.72
CA SER A 850 -6.77 -36.59 -6.57
C SER A 850 -6.20 -35.31 -7.18
N ALA A 851 -4.89 -35.06 -7.04
CA ALA A 851 -4.21 -33.92 -7.65
C ALA A 851 -4.09 -34.04 -9.18
N ALA A 852 -3.86 -35.26 -9.70
CA ALA A 852 -3.90 -35.50 -11.15
C ALA A 852 -5.30 -35.30 -11.74
N ARG A 853 -6.35 -35.72 -11.01
CA ARG A 853 -7.76 -35.50 -11.36
C ARG A 853 -8.06 -34.01 -11.44
N GLU A 854 -7.69 -33.26 -10.42
CA GLU A 854 -7.94 -31.80 -10.39
C GLU A 854 -7.14 -31.05 -11.48
N LEU A 855 -5.91 -31.47 -11.77
CA LEU A 855 -5.15 -30.97 -12.92
C LEU A 855 -5.90 -31.21 -14.24
N SER A 856 -6.43 -32.43 -14.48
CA SER A 856 -7.21 -32.72 -15.71
C SER A 856 -8.53 -31.95 -15.81
N ARG A 857 -9.11 -31.50 -14.68
CA ARG A 857 -10.33 -30.69 -14.65
C ARG A 857 -10.09 -29.21 -14.94
N ARG A 858 -8.92 -28.68 -14.58
CA ARG A 858 -8.60 -27.24 -14.72
C ARG A 858 -7.66 -26.89 -15.88
N MET A 859 -6.90 -27.87 -16.38
CA MET A 859 -5.86 -27.68 -17.40
C MET A 859 -6.03 -28.59 -18.62
N ARG A 860 -7.27 -29.03 -18.87
CA ARG A 860 -7.61 -30.03 -19.89
C ARG A 860 -7.14 -29.61 -21.29
N LEU A 861 -6.34 -30.43 -21.95
CA LEU A 861 -5.71 -30.08 -23.23
C LEU A 861 -6.70 -29.80 -24.36
N SER A 862 -7.84 -30.49 -24.39
CA SER A 862 -8.94 -30.27 -25.35
C SER A 862 -9.58 -28.88 -25.20
N GLU A 863 -9.60 -28.34 -23.98
CA GLU A 863 -10.18 -27.03 -23.68
C GLU A 863 -9.13 -25.92 -23.85
N VAL A 864 -7.91 -26.12 -23.34
CA VAL A 864 -6.79 -25.17 -23.49
C VAL A 864 -6.37 -24.99 -24.96
N SER A 865 -6.33 -26.06 -25.76
CA SER A 865 -6.04 -25.93 -27.20
C SER A 865 -7.15 -25.16 -27.95
N ARG A 866 -8.41 -25.41 -27.60
CA ARG A 866 -9.56 -24.71 -28.18
C ARG A 866 -9.63 -23.24 -27.79
N GLU A 867 -9.20 -22.89 -26.57
CA GLU A 867 -9.05 -21.49 -26.14
C GLU A 867 -7.90 -20.76 -26.86
N LEU A 868 -6.74 -21.39 -27.00
CA LEU A 868 -5.53 -20.76 -27.55
C LEU A 868 -5.49 -20.73 -29.09
N PHE A 869 -6.10 -21.72 -29.75
CA PHE A 869 -5.99 -21.90 -31.21
C PHE A 869 -7.35 -21.93 -31.93
N GLY A 870 -8.48 -21.96 -31.21
CA GLY A 870 -9.83 -22.04 -31.79
C GLY A 870 -10.24 -23.42 -32.28
N PHE A 871 -9.38 -24.44 -32.18
CA PHE A 871 -9.65 -25.83 -32.54
C PHE A 871 -9.05 -26.81 -31.52
N ASP A 872 -9.59 -28.02 -31.48
CA ASP A 872 -9.16 -29.06 -30.54
C ASP A 872 -7.98 -29.85 -31.11
N LEU A 873 -6.83 -29.83 -30.42
CA LEU A 873 -5.66 -30.61 -30.85
C LEU A 873 -5.84 -32.11 -30.56
N THR A 874 -6.63 -32.49 -29.55
CA THR A 874 -6.78 -33.91 -29.16
C THR A 874 -7.60 -34.72 -30.18
N GLU A 875 -8.49 -34.07 -30.93
CA GLU A 875 -9.22 -34.67 -32.05
C GLU A 875 -8.32 -34.95 -33.27
N LEU A 876 -7.21 -34.21 -33.42
CA LEU A 876 -6.30 -34.29 -34.57
C LEU A 876 -5.22 -35.37 -34.43
N SER A 877 -4.76 -35.66 -33.21
CA SER A 877 -3.70 -36.66 -32.94
C SER A 877 -4.00 -38.05 -33.52
N VAL A 878 -5.29 -38.41 -33.66
CA VAL A 878 -5.75 -39.72 -34.15
C VAL A 878 -5.58 -39.89 -35.68
N GLY A 879 -5.18 -38.83 -36.39
CA GLY A 879 -5.14 -38.81 -37.87
C GLY A 879 -3.80 -39.17 -38.54
N ILE A 880 -2.70 -39.33 -37.79
CA ILE A 880 -1.33 -39.32 -38.37
C ILE A 880 -0.59 -40.67 -38.22
N GLN A 881 -1.23 -41.75 -38.66
CA GLN A 881 -0.55 -42.96 -39.12
C GLN A 881 -1.08 -43.40 -40.49
N ASP A 882 -0.49 -42.87 -41.57
CA ASP A 882 0.04 -43.77 -42.61
C ASP A 882 1.07 -43.09 -43.52
N GLY A 883 2.25 -43.69 -43.60
CA GLY A 883 3.44 -43.14 -44.24
C GLY A 883 3.66 -43.63 -45.67
N ALA A 884 2.80 -43.23 -46.62
CA ALA A 884 3.04 -43.35 -48.06
C ALA A 884 3.52 -44.72 -48.58
N GLU A 885 2.72 -45.78 -48.40
CA GLU A 885 2.99 -47.06 -49.07
C GLU A 885 2.97 -46.94 -50.59
N GLN A 886 3.91 -47.62 -51.25
CA GLN A 886 4.03 -47.62 -52.72
C GLN A 886 3.08 -48.64 -53.35
N VAL A 887 2.43 -48.27 -54.45
CA VAL A 887 1.50 -49.14 -55.17
C VAL A 887 2.27 -50.27 -55.89
N THR A 888 2.27 -51.47 -55.30
CA THR A 888 2.64 -52.74 -55.95
C THR A 888 1.48 -53.74 -55.90
N PRO A 889 0.93 -54.20 -57.04
CA PRO A 889 -0.29 -55.02 -57.04
C PRO A 889 0.00 -56.53 -57.04
N GLU A 890 -0.17 -57.19 -55.89
CA GLU A 890 -0.36 -58.66 -55.81
C GLU A 890 -1.58 -59.02 -54.92
N PRO A 891 -2.24 -60.17 -55.15
CA PRO A 891 -3.61 -60.39 -54.68
C PRO A 891 -3.74 -60.82 -53.20
N SER A 892 -4.77 -60.29 -52.55
CA SER A 892 -5.08 -60.47 -51.13
C SER A 892 -5.41 -61.91 -50.71
N SER A 893 -4.84 -62.36 -49.59
CA SER A 893 -5.39 -63.43 -48.75
C SER A 893 -6.16 -62.83 -47.56
N PRO A 894 -7.32 -63.37 -47.14
CA PRO A 894 -8.23 -62.66 -46.24
C PRO A 894 -8.01 -62.97 -44.75
N THR A 895 -7.22 -62.16 -44.02
CA THR A 895 -7.18 -62.26 -42.54
C THR A 895 -6.81 -60.93 -41.84
N LYS A 896 -7.83 -60.23 -41.31
CA LYS A 896 -7.90 -59.56 -39.99
C LYS A 896 -8.97 -58.46 -40.02
N SER A 897 -10.10 -58.72 -39.38
CA SER A 897 -11.18 -57.74 -39.17
C SER A 897 -10.97 -56.99 -37.84
N LYS A 898 -10.54 -55.73 -37.87
CA LYS A 898 -10.63 -54.81 -36.72
C LYS A 898 -12.11 -54.46 -36.47
N ILE A 899 -12.84 -55.22 -35.64
CA ILE A 899 -14.22 -54.85 -35.21
C ILE A 899 -14.49 -55.29 -33.76
N LEU A 900 -14.45 -54.32 -32.84
CA LEU A 900 -15.55 -53.95 -31.93
C LEU A 900 -15.10 -52.66 -31.20
N GLY A 901 -15.79 -51.52 -31.26
CA GLY A 901 -16.92 -51.19 -32.13
C GLY A 901 -17.13 -49.68 -32.25
N SER A 902 -16.74 -49.06 -33.38
CA SER A 902 -16.99 -47.64 -33.62
C SER A 902 -18.22 -47.41 -34.49
N SER A 903 -19.38 -47.27 -33.85
CA SER A 903 -20.60 -46.75 -34.49
C SER A 903 -20.84 -45.33 -33.99
N HIS A 904 -20.78 -44.34 -34.89
CA HIS A 904 -21.03 -42.90 -34.67
C HIS A 904 -19.83 -41.95 -34.44
N ARG A 905 -18.69 -42.15 -35.12
CA ARG A 905 -17.94 -40.98 -35.64
C ARG A 905 -18.41 -40.62 -37.05
N ARG A 906 -19.55 -39.92 -37.15
CA ARG A 906 -19.93 -39.24 -38.40
C ARG A 906 -18.92 -38.13 -38.67
N SER A 907 -18.20 -38.22 -39.79
CA SER A 907 -17.35 -37.12 -40.27
C SER A 907 -18.21 -35.86 -40.42
N ARG A 908 -17.97 -34.87 -39.56
CA ARG A 908 -18.42 -33.49 -39.76
C ARG A 908 -17.42 -32.84 -40.72
N SER A 909 -17.94 -32.31 -41.82
CA SER A 909 -17.15 -31.64 -42.85
C SER A 909 -16.39 -30.44 -42.28
N ALA A 910 -15.15 -30.26 -42.73
CA ALA A 910 -14.21 -29.28 -42.17
C ALA A 910 -14.76 -27.86 -42.12
N THR A 911 -14.55 -27.19 -40.99
CA THR A 911 -14.60 -25.73 -40.85
C THR A 911 -13.30 -25.13 -41.41
N ASN A 912 -13.42 -24.02 -42.15
CA ASN A 912 -12.25 -23.31 -42.67
C ASN A 912 -11.51 -22.63 -41.51
N GLY A 913 -10.23 -22.97 -41.28
CA GLY A 913 -9.42 -22.33 -40.24
C GLY A 913 -8.13 -23.03 -39.81
N VAL A 914 -7.89 -24.29 -40.21
CA VAL A 914 -6.69 -25.05 -39.77
C VAL A 914 -5.39 -24.41 -40.32
N PRO A 915 -4.37 -24.13 -39.48
CA PRO A 915 -3.09 -23.54 -39.90
C PRO A 915 -2.18 -24.55 -40.61
N SER A 916 -0.92 -24.18 -40.91
CA SER A 916 -0.03 -25.06 -41.71
C SER A 916 0.28 -26.37 -40.98
N SER A 917 0.33 -27.48 -41.73
CA SER A 917 0.52 -28.82 -41.17
C SER A 917 1.86 -29.00 -40.44
N SER A 918 2.88 -28.23 -40.81
CA SER A 918 4.17 -28.17 -40.09
C SER A 918 4.02 -27.59 -38.68
N GLU A 919 3.18 -26.58 -38.49
CA GLU A 919 3.00 -25.92 -37.19
C GLU A 919 2.09 -26.76 -36.28
N THR A 920 1.01 -27.33 -36.82
CA THR A 920 0.12 -28.24 -36.08
C THR A 920 0.88 -29.48 -35.58
N ASN A 921 1.74 -30.07 -36.41
CA ASN A 921 2.57 -31.21 -36.00
C ASN A 921 3.51 -30.89 -34.81
N ILE A 922 4.06 -29.67 -34.74
CA ILE A 922 4.89 -29.24 -33.61
C ILE A 922 4.04 -29.10 -32.33
N LEU A 923 2.83 -28.54 -32.43
CA LEU A 923 1.92 -28.41 -31.30
C LEU A 923 1.51 -29.78 -30.73
N ILE A 924 1.16 -30.74 -31.61
CA ILE A 924 0.83 -32.13 -31.24
C ILE A 924 2.04 -32.82 -30.58
N GLN A 925 3.23 -32.71 -31.17
CA GLN A 925 4.45 -33.30 -30.62
C GLN A 925 4.79 -32.75 -29.23
N GLN A 926 4.50 -31.48 -28.96
CA GLN A 926 4.69 -30.88 -27.64
C GLN A 926 3.68 -31.37 -26.61
N SER A 927 2.43 -31.66 -27.00
CA SER A 927 1.38 -32.09 -26.07
C SER A 927 1.32 -33.59 -25.80
N GLN A 928 1.84 -34.45 -26.69
CA GLN A 928 1.61 -35.91 -26.64
C GLN A 928 1.80 -36.53 -25.25
N THR A 929 2.95 -36.33 -24.59
CA THR A 929 3.22 -36.94 -23.27
C THR A 929 2.30 -36.43 -22.17
N MET A 930 1.80 -35.19 -22.26
CA MET A 930 0.78 -34.67 -21.35
C MET A 930 -0.60 -35.25 -21.67
N GLN A 931 -0.94 -35.40 -22.96
CA GLN A 931 -2.19 -36.02 -23.42
C GLN A 931 -2.26 -37.48 -22.97
N ASP A 932 -1.21 -38.27 -23.17
CA ASP A 932 -1.10 -39.65 -22.71
C ASP A 932 -1.40 -39.77 -21.19
N LEU A 933 -0.77 -38.91 -20.38
CA LEU A 933 -0.93 -38.91 -18.92
C LEU A 933 -2.29 -38.37 -18.45
N GLU A 934 -2.90 -37.44 -19.20
CA GLU A 934 -4.27 -36.94 -19.00
C GLU A 934 -5.30 -38.04 -19.27
N GLN A 935 -5.14 -38.82 -20.36
CA GLN A 935 -6.05 -39.94 -20.67
C GLN A 935 -6.05 -41.00 -19.56
N LEU A 936 -4.91 -41.27 -18.91
CA LEU A 936 -4.87 -42.23 -17.80
C LEU A 936 -5.73 -41.81 -16.60
N ILE A 937 -5.75 -40.52 -16.23
CA ILE A 937 -6.59 -40.08 -15.09
C ILE A 937 -8.06 -39.97 -15.48
N LEU A 938 -8.37 -39.58 -16.73
CA LEU A 938 -9.73 -39.60 -17.25
C LEU A 938 -10.29 -41.04 -17.28
N ALA A 939 -9.47 -42.04 -17.63
CA ALA A 939 -9.84 -43.45 -17.58
C ALA A 939 -10.20 -43.90 -16.15
N PHE A 940 -9.40 -43.54 -15.13
CA PHE A 940 -9.74 -43.83 -13.74
C PHE A 940 -10.97 -43.05 -13.25
N ASP A 941 -11.19 -41.82 -13.72
CA ASP A 941 -12.38 -41.02 -13.37
C ASP A 941 -13.66 -41.66 -13.96
N ALA A 942 -13.62 -42.16 -15.20
CA ALA A 942 -14.68 -42.97 -15.80
C ALA A 942 -14.94 -44.30 -15.04
N VAL A 943 -13.88 -44.99 -14.62
CA VAL A 943 -13.97 -46.20 -13.77
C VAL A 943 -14.65 -45.91 -12.42
N GLU A 944 -14.36 -44.76 -11.81
CA GLU A 944 -15.01 -44.34 -10.56
C GLU A 944 -16.48 -43.92 -10.77
N LYS A 945 -16.82 -43.23 -11.88
CA LYS A 945 -18.22 -42.96 -12.28
C LYS A 945 -19.02 -44.26 -12.41
N PHE A 946 -18.49 -45.25 -13.12
CA PHE A 946 -19.16 -46.56 -13.26
C PHE A 946 -19.41 -47.21 -11.90
N ALA A 947 -18.45 -47.15 -10.97
CA ALA A 947 -18.64 -47.65 -9.61
C ALA A 947 -19.77 -46.91 -8.86
N ALA A 948 -19.87 -45.59 -9.01
CA ALA A 948 -20.94 -44.78 -8.42
C ALA A 948 -22.33 -45.15 -8.97
N VAL A 949 -22.46 -45.31 -10.30
CA VAL A 949 -23.71 -45.71 -10.97
C VAL A 949 -24.08 -47.15 -10.58
N PHE A 950 -23.12 -48.06 -10.56
CA PHE A 950 -23.33 -49.44 -10.12
C PHE A 950 -23.81 -49.53 -8.66
N GLU A 951 -23.23 -48.73 -7.74
CA GLU A 951 -23.65 -48.70 -6.34
C GLU A 951 -25.06 -48.08 -6.18
N ARG A 952 -25.41 -47.07 -6.97
CA ARG A 952 -26.77 -46.51 -7.06
C ARG A 952 -27.77 -47.56 -7.54
N LEU A 953 -27.42 -48.31 -8.59
CA LEU A 953 -28.25 -49.35 -9.17
C LEU A 953 -28.45 -50.52 -8.20
N ASP A 954 -27.41 -51.02 -7.53
CA ASP A 954 -27.54 -52.14 -6.59
C ASP A 954 -28.39 -51.79 -5.35
N LYS A 955 -28.24 -50.56 -4.83
CA LYS A 955 -29.13 -50.02 -3.78
C LYS A 955 -30.60 -49.95 -4.23
N ASN A 956 -30.86 -49.69 -5.52
CA ASN A 956 -32.20 -49.52 -6.07
C ASN A 956 -32.84 -50.80 -6.64
N ARG A 957 -32.07 -51.88 -6.90
CA ARG A 957 -32.55 -53.21 -7.36
C ARG A 957 -33.73 -53.81 -6.57
N ARG A 958 -33.97 -53.35 -5.33
CA ARG A 958 -35.07 -53.81 -4.46
C ARG A 958 -36.32 -52.92 -4.50
N ARG A 959 -36.31 -51.81 -5.25
CA ARG A 959 -37.48 -50.95 -5.50
C ARG A 959 -38.35 -51.57 -6.60
N ARG A 960 -39.63 -51.20 -6.64
CA ARG A 960 -40.59 -51.64 -7.68
C ARG A 960 -40.76 -50.65 -8.83
N ASP A 961 -39.98 -49.57 -8.82
CA ASP A 961 -40.01 -48.58 -9.88
C ASP A 961 -39.15 -49.08 -11.04
N SER A 962 -39.81 -49.45 -12.14
CA SER A 962 -39.13 -50.02 -13.31
C SER A 962 -38.52 -48.97 -14.22
N GLY A 963 -38.91 -47.70 -14.10
CA GLY A 963 -38.32 -46.60 -14.88
C GLY A 963 -36.92 -46.31 -14.38
N THR A 964 -36.79 -45.91 -13.11
CA THR A 964 -35.49 -45.55 -12.51
C THR A 964 -34.47 -46.70 -12.46
N ILE A 965 -34.89 -47.96 -12.60
CA ILE A 965 -33.96 -49.09 -12.79
C ILE A 965 -33.46 -49.18 -14.24
N GLN A 966 -34.31 -48.93 -15.23
CA GLN A 966 -33.91 -48.86 -16.64
C GLN A 966 -33.00 -47.64 -16.89
N ASP A 967 -33.37 -46.46 -16.37
CA ASP A 967 -32.57 -45.24 -16.48
C ASP A 967 -31.15 -45.46 -15.92
N LEU A 968 -31.03 -46.14 -14.77
CA LEU A 968 -29.75 -46.53 -14.15
C LEU A 968 -29.00 -47.65 -14.89
N GLN A 969 -29.68 -48.45 -15.72
CA GLN A 969 -29.03 -49.45 -16.59
C GLN A 969 -28.47 -48.79 -17.87
N GLU A 970 -29.19 -47.81 -18.42
CA GLU A 970 -28.72 -47.01 -19.56
C GLU A 970 -27.51 -46.14 -19.13
N GLU A 971 -27.60 -45.43 -18.00
CA GLU A 971 -26.48 -44.68 -17.40
C GLU A 971 -25.25 -45.58 -17.08
N LEU A 972 -25.47 -46.85 -16.71
CA LEU A 972 -24.38 -47.81 -16.47
C LEU A 972 -23.69 -48.24 -17.77
N GLN A 973 -24.43 -48.36 -18.87
CA GLN A 973 -23.86 -48.67 -20.17
C GLN A 973 -23.11 -47.46 -20.75
N GLU A 974 -23.64 -46.24 -20.62
CA GLU A 974 -22.91 -45.01 -20.98
C GLU A 974 -21.60 -44.87 -20.21
N ALA A 975 -21.60 -45.13 -18.89
CA ALA A 975 -20.38 -45.13 -18.07
C ALA A 975 -19.39 -46.24 -18.45
N LEU A 976 -19.86 -47.38 -18.96
CA LEU A 976 -19.00 -48.47 -19.44
C LEU A 976 -18.37 -48.14 -20.80
N ASP A 977 -19.11 -47.47 -21.68
CA ASP A 977 -18.64 -47.00 -22.98
C ASP A 977 -17.63 -45.84 -22.82
N ASP A 978 -17.82 -44.94 -21.84
CA ASP A 978 -16.85 -43.89 -21.44
C ASP A 978 -15.49 -44.49 -21.02
N ILE A 979 -15.50 -45.58 -20.23
CA ILE A 979 -14.28 -46.32 -19.90
C ILE A 979 -13.64 -46.92 -21.16
N ALA A 980 -14.42 -47.56 -22.03
CA ALA A 980 -13.92 -48.21 -23.23
C ALA A 980 -13.17 -47.23 -24.16
N VAL A 981 -13.70 -46.01 -24.34
CA VAL A 981 -13.05 -44.95 -25.13
C VAL A 981 -11.67 -44.57 -24.58
N HIS A 982 -11.53 -44.45 -23.25
CA HIS A 982 -10.24 -44.13 -22.64
C HIS A 982 -9.29 -45.34 -22.57
N ILE A 983 -9.81 -46.56 -22.42
CA ILE A 983 -9.02 -47.80 -22.49
C ILE A 983 -8.39 -47.94 -23.88
N ASP A 984 -9.17 -47.82 -24.96
CA ASP A 984 -8.67 -47.97 -26.34
C ASP A 984 -7.55 -46.95 -26.64
N ALA A 985 -7.66 -45.71 -26.14
CA ALA A 985 -6.61 -44.69 -26.29
C ALA A 985 -5.31 -45.00 -25.53
N VAL A 986 -5.38 -45.80 -24.46
CA VAL A 986 -4.25 -46.24 -23.63
C VAL A 986 -3.67 -47.59 -24.12
N LEU A 987 -4.36 -48.28 -25.04
CA LEU A 987 -3.97 -49.56 -25.63
C LEU A 987 -3.14 -49.45 -26.93
N ASP A 988 -2.89 -48.23 -27.44
CA ASP A 988 -2.06 -47.98 -28.63
C ASP A 988 -0.59 -47.67 -28.23
N GLU A 989 0.17 -46.88 -29.02
CA GLU A 989 1.56 -46.48 -28.75
C GLU A 989 1.76 -45.51 -27.54
N TRP A 990 1.29 -45.91 -26.36
CA TRP A 990 1.20 -45.07 -25.15
C TRP A 990 2.53 -44.90 -24.37
N LEU A 991 2.94 -43.65 -24.12
CA LEU A 991 4.18 -43.25 -23.43
C LEU A 991 5.49 -43.83 -24.03
N ILE A 992 5.59 -43.88 -25.36
CA ILE A 992 6.71 -44.54 -26.05
C ILE A 992 7.87 -43.58 -26.43
N GLY A 993 7.65 -42.26 -26.43
CA GLY A 993 8.66 -41.26 -26.80
C GLY A 993 9.27 -40.44 -25.64
N PRO A 994 10.17 -40.99 -24.80
CA PRO A 994 10.83 -40.26 -23.73
C PRO A 994 11.91 -39.29 -24.28
N GLY A 995 11.99 -38.08 -23.71
CA GLY A 995 13.05 -37.11 -24.03
C GLY A 995 14.39 -37.38 -23.33
N SER A 996 14.41 -38.26 -22.31
CA SER A 996 15.60 -38.62 -21.55
C SER A 996 15.52 -40.02 -20.94
N GLU A 997 16.67 -40.61 -20.57
CA GLU A 997 16.72 -41.94 -19.95
C GLU A 997 16.12 -41.95 -18.52
N THR A 998 16.18 -40.83 -17.80
CA THR A 998 15.49 -40.66 -16.51
C THR A 998 13.98 -40.64 -16.69
N GLU A 999 13.49 -39.90 -17.69
CA GLU A 999 12.06 -39.86 -18.03
C GLU A 999 11.55 -41.20 -18.54
N ARG A 1000 12.37 -41.95 -19.29
CA ARG A 1000 12.06 -43.34 -19.69
C ARG A 1000 11.73 -44.20 -18.48
N ALA A 1001 12.53 -44.12 -17.42
CA ALA A 1001 12.31 -44.88 -16.19
C ALA A 1001 11.05 -44.41 -15.43
N GLU A 1002 10.81 -43.11 -15.34
CA GLU A 1002 9.59 -42.53 -14.74
C GLU A 1002 8.32 -43.03 -15.45
N LEU A 1003 8.28 -42.95 -16.79
CA LEU A 1003 7.14 -43.39 -17.60
C LEU A 1003 6.99 -44.93 -17.63
N GLU A 1004 8.07 -45.69 -17.40
CA GLU A 1004 8.02 -47.14 -17.21
C GLU A 1004 7.48 -47.52 -15.81
N GLU A 1005 7.82 -46.79 -14.75
CA GLU A 1005 7.24 -47.00 -13.41
C GLU A 1005 5.74 -46.67 -13.38
N ILE A 1006 5.32 -45.58 -14.03
CA ILE A 1006 3.92 -45.19 -14.16
C ILE A 1006 3.13 -46.28 -14.91
N ARG A 1007 3.63 -46.74 -16.08
CA ARG A 1007 3.02 -47.87 -16.82
C ARG A 1007 2.87 -49.12 -15.96
N ASN A 1008 3.97 -49.57 -15.34
CA ASN A 1008 4.01 -50.80 -14.55
C ASN A 1008 3.19 -50.73 -13.26
N THR A 1009 2.82 -49.54 -12.79
CA THR A 1009 1.97 -49.34 -11.62
C THR A 1009 0.49 -49.24 -12.00
N TYR A 1010 0.14 -48.41 -12.98
CA TYR A 1010 -1.24 -47.99 -13.21
C TYR A 1010 -1.99 -48.75 -14.31
N ILE A 1011 -1.33 -49.17 -15.39
CA ILE A 1011 -2.00 -49.89 -16.49
C ILE A 1011 -2.59 -51.24 -16.04
N PRO A 1012 -1.89 -52.06 -15.22
CA PRO A 1012 -2.48 -53.29 -14.68
C PRO A 1012 -3.65 -53.03 -13.72
N GLU A 1013 -3.67 -51.91 -12.99
CA GLU A 1013 -4.81 -51.55 -12.14
C GLU A 1013 -6.03 -51.21 -13.00
N LEU A 1014 -5.87 -50.26 -13.93
CA LEU A 1014 -6.93 -49.77 -14.81
C LEU A 1014 -7.54 -50.91 -15.65
N PHE A 1015 -6.71 -51.74 -16.27
CA PHE A 1015 -7.18 -52.82 -17.15
C PHE A 1015 -7.91 -53.94 -16.39
N LEU A 1016 -7.52 -54.22 -15.13
CA LEU A 1016 -8.23 -55.17 -14.28
C LEU A 1016 -9.52 -54.58 -13.69
N ASP A 1017 -9.58 -53.27 -13.39
CA ASP A 1017 -10.83 -52.60 -13.04
C ASP A 1017 -11.81 -52.55 -14.24
N TYR A 1018 -11.33 -52.37 -15.47
CA TYR A 1018 -12.18 -52.46 -16.67
C TYR A 1018 -12.72 -53.89 -16.89
N HIS A 1019 -11.89 -54.92 -16.74
CA HIS A 1019 -12.37 -56.32 -16.71
C HIS A 1019 -13.44 -56.52 -15.61
N ALA A 1020 -13.27 -55.90 -14.44
CA ALA A 1020 -14.29 -55.95 -13.38
C ALA A 1020 -15.57 -55.20 -13.77
N ALA A 1021 -15.49 -54.00 -14.38
CA ALA A 1021 -16.64 -53.25 -14.87
C ALA A 1021 -17.46 -54.07 -15.90
N LEU A 1022 -16.78 -54.69 -16.87
CA LEU A 1022 -17.40 -55.61 -17.83
C LEU A 1022 -18.07 -56.81 -17.14
N TYR A 1023 -17.37 -57.47 -16.21
CA TYR A 1023 -17.88 -58.62 -15.47
C TYR A 1023 -19.14 -58.26 -14.66
N TYR A 1024 -19.11 -57.15 -13.91
CA TYR A 1024 -20.25 -56.73 -13.10
C TYR A 1024 -21.41 -56.22 -13.95
N SER A 1025 -21.15 -55.42 -15.00
CA SER A 1025 -22.15 -55.02 -16.00
C SER A 1025 -22.87 -56.23 -16.59
N ALA A 1026 -22.15 -57.31 -16.91
CA ALA A 1026 -22.75 -58.53 -17.45
C ALA A 1026 -23.75 -59.24 -16.52
N HIS A 1027 -23.69 -58.96 -15.20
CA HIS A 1027 -24.63 -59.48 -14.20
C HIS A 1027 -25.78 -58.50 -13.87
N VAL A 1028 -25.87 -57.34 -14.53
CA VAL A 1028 -26.98 -56.37 -14.35
C VAL A 1028 -27.63 -55.92 -15.66
N HIS A 1029 -26.86 -55.82 -16.74
CA HIS A 1029 -27.31 -55.32 -18.04
C HIS A 1029 -27.38 -56.46 -19.07
N THR A 1030 -26.26 -56.85 -19.66
CA THR A 1030 -26.23 -57.79 -20.80
C THR A 1030 -25.07 -58.78 -20.68
N SER A 1031 -25.38 -60.08 -20.69
CA SER A 1031 -24.38 -61.16 -20.49
C SER A 1031 -23.34 -61.30 -21.60
N GLU A 1032 -23.56 -60.66 -22.75
CA GLU A 1032 -22.62 -60.55 -23.87
C GLU A 1032 -21.31 -59.84 -23.46
N ASN A 1033 -21.33 -58.99 -22.42
CA ASN A 1033 -20.16 -58.33 -21.88
C ASN A 1033 -19.14 -59.33 -21.26
N LEU A 1034 -19.54 -60.57 -20.93
CA LEU A 1034 -18.59 -61.64 -20.56
C LEU A 1034 -17.72 -62.11 -21.74
N VAL A 1035 -18.17 -61.94 -22.98
CA VAL A 1035 -17.34 -62.22 -24.16
C VAL A 1035 -16.27 -61.13 -24.30
N GLN A 1036 -16.64 -59.87 -24.06
CA GLN A 1036 -15.68 -58.76 -24.02
C GLN A 1036 -14.61 -58.98 -22.95
N CYS A 1037 -14.97 -59.48 -21.75
CA CYS A 1037 -13.98 -59.89 -20.73
C CYS A 1037 -12.93 -60.87 -21.27
N MET A 1038 -13.33 -61.82 -22.14
CA MET A 1038 -12.40 -62.78 -22.75
C MET A 1038 -11.57 -62.17 -23.88
N ASN A 1039 -12.12 -61.21 -24.63
CA ASN A 1039 -11.42 -60.53 -25.70
C ASN A 1039 -10.27 -59.64 -25.17
N LEU A 1040 -10.34 -59.18 -23.90
CA LEU A 1040 -9.21 -58.58 -23.20
C LEU A 1040 -7.97 -59.49 -23.15
N ALA A 1041 -8.15 -60.81 -23.08
CA ALA A 1041 -7.03 -61.76 -23.13
C ALA A 1041 -6.34 -61.79 -24.51
N VAL A 1042 -7.08 -61.49 -25.58
CA VAL A 1042 -6.53 -61.34 -26.94
C VAL A 1042 -5.75 -60.01 -27.04
N GLN A 1043 -6.28 -58.92 -26.48
CA GLN A 1043 -5.56 -57.64 -26.43
C GLN A 1043 -4.20 -57.75 -25.69
N VAL A 1044 -4.17 -58.42 -24.53
CA VAL A 1044 -2.91 -58.66 -23.77
C VAL A 1044 -1.96 -59.64 -24.49
N ALA A 1045 -2.48 -60.48 -25.38
CA ALA A 1045 -1.66 -61.39 -26.19
C ALA A 1045 -1.10 -60.74 -27.46
N GLU A 1046 -1.85 -59.84 -28.12
CA GLU A 1046 -1.42 -59.16 -29.36
C GLU A 1046 -0.60 -57.88 -29.08
N ASN A 1047 -0.86 -57.14 -28.00
CA ASN A 1047 -0.08 -55.96 -27.61
C ASN A 1047 1.15 -56.35 -26.75
N GLU A 1048 2.35 -56.26 -27.33
CA GLU A 1048 3.59 -56.60 -26.63
C GLU A 1048 3.89 -55.67 -25.43
N TYR A 1049 3.56 -54.38 -25.52
CA TYR A 1049 3.78 -53.44 -24.41
C TYR A 1049 2.92 -53.81 -23.20
N LEU A 1050 1.62 -54.06 -23.40
CA LEU A 1050 0.70 -54.47 -22.35
C LEU A 1050 1.12 -55.80 -21.69
N ASN A 1051 1.57 -56.76 -22.50
CA ASN A 1051 2.11 -58.04 -22.03
C ASN A 1051 3.33 -57.82 -21.12
N ARG A 1052 4.33 -57.05 -21.60
CA ARG A 1052 5.54 -56.69 -20.83
C ARG A 1052 5.17 -56.00 -19.51
N THR A 1053 4.18 -55.11 -19.49
CA THR A 1053 3.69 -54.41 -18.30
C THR A 1053 3.01 -55.36 -17.28
N PHE A 1054 2.19 -56.32 -17.72
CA PHE A 1054 1.61 -57.34 -16.84
C PHE A 1054 2.66 -58.34 -16.29
N VAL A 1055 3.75 -58.57 -17.03
CA VAL A 1055 4.89 -59.37 -16.56
C VAL A 1055 5.76 -58.60 -15.57
N ALA A 1056 6.12 -57.35 -15.85
CA ALA A 1056 6.95 -56.50 -14.99
C ALA A 1056 6.28 -56.18 -13.65
N SER A 1057 4.98 -55.87 -13.66
CA SER A 1057 4.14 -55.70 -12.46
C SER A 1057 3.88 -57.01 -11.70
N ARG A 1058 4.17 -58.17 -12.31
CA ARG A 1058 3.89 -59.54 -11.82
C ARG A 1058 2.40 -59.87 -11.65
N ARG A 1059 1.49 -59.07 -12.22
CA ARG A 1059 0.03 -59.26 -12.09
C ARG A 1059 -0.60 -60.20 -13.13
N MET A 1060 0.18 -60.77 -14.04
CA MET A 1060 -0.31 -61.74 -15.04
C MET A 1060 -1.10 -62.92 -14.42
N ALA A 1061 -0.74 -63.39 -13.22
CA ALA A 1061 -1.49 -64.45 -12.54
C ALA A 1061 -2.90 -63.99 -12.09
N GLU A 1062 -3.04 -62.74 -11.66
CA GLU A 1062 -4.29 -62.13 -11.22
C GLU A 1062 -5.24 -61.89 -12.41
N LEU A 1063 -4.69 -61.50 -13.57
CA LEU A 1063 -5.43 -61.42 -14.84
C LEU A 1063 -5.98 -62.79 -15.26
N VAL A 1064 -5.16 -63.85 -15.20
CA VAL A 1064 -5.59 -65.22 -15.53
C VAL A 1064 -6.67 -65.71 -14.56
N ASP A 1065 -6.56 -65.40 -13.27
CA ASP A 1065 -7.60 -65.71 -12.28
C ASP A 1065 -8.90 -64.94 -12.52
N ALA A 1066 -8.83 -63.67 -12.92
CA ALA A 1066 -9.99 -62.85 -13.29
C ALA A 1066 -10.72 -63.42 -14.52
N LEU A 1067 -9.98 -63.80 -15.57
CA LEU A 1067 -10.49 -64.46 -16.76
C LEU A 1067 -11.10 -65.84 -16.45
N ALA A 1068 -10.52 -66.60 -15.50
CA ALA A 1068 -11.09 -67.86 -15.03
C ALA A 1068 -12.45 -67.65 -14.31
N ILE A 1069 -12.61 -66.56 -13.55
CA ILE A 1069 -13.88 -66.18 -12.92
C ILE A 1069 -14.92 -65.78 -13.98
N SER A 1070 -14.54 -64.99 -14.99
CA SER A 1070 -15.41 -64.63 -16.12
C SER A 1070 -15.87 -65.83 -16.94
N SER A 1071 -14.97 -66.77 -17.26
CA SER A 1071 -15.33 -67.99 -18.00
C SER A 1071 -16.21 -68.94 -17.18
N ARG A 1072 -16.05 -69.02 -15.86
CA ARG A 1072 -17.00 -69.68 -14.96
C ARG A 1072 -18.40 -69.02 -15.02
N ALA A 1073 -18.47 -67.69 -15.05
CA ALA A 1073 -19.74 -66.98 -15.18
C ALA A 1073 -20.41 -67.22 -16.55
N MET A 1074 -19.65 -67.34 -17.65
CA MET A 1074 -20.22 -67.68 -18.97
C MET A 1074 -20.97 -69.02 -18.96
N VAL A 1075 -20.41 -70.05 -18.31
CA VAL A 1075 -21.07 -71.38 -18.18
C VAL A 1075 -22.39 -71.29 -17.41
N TYR A 1076 -22.46 -70.46 -16.36
CA TYR A 1076 -23.68 -70.27 -15.57
C TYR A 1076 -24.67 -69.27 -16.19
N SER A 1077 -24.29 -68.52 -17.23
CA SER A 1077 -25.13 -67.45 -17.81
C SER A 1077 -26.42 -67.93 -18.50
N GLY A 1078 -26.47 -69.20 -18.96
CA GLY A 1078 -27.65 -69.77 -19.63
C GLY A 1078 -28.09 -69.06 -20.92
N ALA A 1079 -27.16 -68.36 -21.59
CA ALA A 1079 -27.45 -67.55 -22.78
C ALA A 1079 -28.06 -68.38 -23.92
N LYS A 1080 -28.95 -67.78 -24.73
CA LYS A 1080 -29.66 -68.52 -25.80
C LYS A 1080 -28.68 -68.98 -26.90
N PRO A 1081 -28.57 -70.28 -27.21
CA PRO A 1081 -27.67 -70.76 -28.25
C PRO A 1081 -28.12 -70.26 -29.63
N GLY A 1082 -27.19 -69.67 -30.39
CA GLY A 1082 -27.42 -69.21 -31.77
C GLY A 1082 -27.30 -67.70 -31.99
N ILE A 1083 -27.28 -66.88 -30.92
CA ILE A 1083 -26.96 -65.45 -31.03
C ILE A 1083 -25.46 -65.30 -31.35
N LYS A 1084 -25.14 -64.51 -32.38
CA LYS A 1084 -23.77 -64.11 -32.73
C LYS A 1084 -23.59 -62.62 -32.54
N LEU A 1085 -22.46 -62.24 -31.93
CA LEU A 1085 -22.04 -60.84 -31.77
C LEU A 1085 -21.47 -60.28 -33.08
N LEU A 1086 -21.22 -58.97 -33.11
CA LEU A 1086 -20.72 -58.26 -34.30
C LEU A 1086 -19.35 -58.79 -34.80
N GLY A 1087 -18.51 -59.35 -33.93
CA GLY A 1087 -17.26 -60.04 -34.29
C GLY A 1087 -17.43 -61.49 -34.78
N GLY A 1088 -18.65 -62.04 -34.78
CA GLY A 1088 -18.95 -63.44 -35.12
C GLY A 1088 -18.87 -64.44 -33.95
N GLU A 1089 -18.42 -63.96 -32.78
CA GLU A 1089 -18.36 -64.68 -31.49
C GLU A 1089 -19.76 -65.06 -30.98
N SER A 1090 -19.85 -66.03 -30.06
CA SER A 1090 -21.12 -66.42 -29.43
C SER A 1090 -20.93 -67.11 -28.08
N LEU A 1091 -21.81 -66.81 -27.12
CA LEU A 1091 -21.88 -67.52 -25.83
C LEU A 1091 -22.35 -68.98 -25.95
N GLY A 1092 -22.91 -69.36 -27.11
CA GLY A 1092 -23.57 -70.66 -27.31
C GLY A 1092 -22.72 -71.90 -27.06
N ILE A 1093 -21.39 -71.78 -27.12
CA ILE A 1093 -20.43 -72.87 -26.82
C ILE A 1093 -20.37 -73.20 -25.31
N TRP A 1094 -20.68 -72.24 -24.44
CA TRP A 1094 -20.59 -72.39 -22.99
C TRP A 1094 -21.83 -73.00 -22.34
N ASN A 1095 -22.90 -73.25 -23.12
CA ASN A 1095 -24.12 -73.92 -22.66
C ASN A 1095 -23.92 -75.43 -22.47
N VAL A 1096 -23.36 -75.82 -21.33
CA VAL A 1096 -23.23 -77.24 -20.96
C VAL A 1096 -24.57 -77.79 -20.49
N HIS A 1097 -25.22 -78.62 -21.31
CA HIS A 1097 -26.33 -79.47 -20.86
C HIS A 1097 -25.78 -80.65 -20.05
N VAL A 1098 -25.94 -80.57 -18.72
CA VAL A 1098 -25.66 -81.67 -17.79
C VAL A 1098 -26.88 -82.61 -17.75
N PRO A 1099 -26.74 -83.93 -17.97
CA PRO A 1099 -27.83 -84.90 -17.84
C PRO A 1099 -28.40 -84.95 -16.41
N GLU A 1100 -29.70 -85.21 -16.27
CA GLU A 1100 -30.42 -85.04 -15.00
C GLU A 1100 -30.00 -86.04 -13.90
N GLU A 1101 -29.31 -87.14 -14.22
CA GLU A 1101 -28.96 -88.22 -13.28
C GLU A 1101 -27.86 -87.86 -12.26
N GLU A 1102 -27.10 -86.77 -12.43
CA GLU A 1102 -26.06 -86.33 -11.47
C GLU A 1102 -26.54 -85.26 -10.46
N ASN A 1103 -27.74 -84.69 -10.64
CA ASN A 1103 -28.23 -83.52 -9.88
C ASN A 1103 -28.37 -83.73 -8.37
N GLU A 1104 -28.55 -84.95 -7.87
CA GLU A 1104 -28.63 -85.20 -6.41
C GLU A 1104 -27.29 -85.07 -5.67
N SER A 1105 -26.16 -84.92 -6.40
CA SER A 1105 -24.81 -84.88 -5.82
C SER A 1105 -24.23 -83.47 -5.60
N ILE A 1106 -24.79 -82.43 -6.22
CA ILE A 1106 -24.27 -81.05 -6.16
C ILE A 1106 -25.35 -80.10 -5.60
N GLY A 1107 -25.60 -80.20 -4.29
CA GLY A 1107 -26.53 -79.36 -3.54
C GLY A 1107 -26.05 -77.92 -3.30
N ILE A 1108 -25.75 -77.16 -4.37
CA ILE A 1108 -25.51 -75.71 -4.30
C ILE A 1108 -26.32 -75.02 -5.41
N ARG A 1109 -27.58 -74.70 -5.12
CA ARG A 1109 -28.47 -73.97 -6.02
C ARG A 1109 -29.30 -72.89 -5.31
N GLU A 1110 -28.70 -72.24 -4.32
CA GLU A 1110 -29.21 -71.05 -3.64
C GLU A 1110 -28.02 -70.21 -3.12
N ALA A 1111 -28.21 -68.89 -2.99
CA ALA A 1111 -27.23 -67.85 -2.61
C ALA A 1111 -26.28 -67.32 -3.73
N LEU A 1112 -26.85 -66.52 -4.63
CA LEU A 1112 -26.27 -65.28 -5.15
C LEU A 1112 -27.20 -64.12 -4.78
#